data_AF-A0A563DTW1-F1
#
_entry.id   AF-A0A563DTW1-F1
#
_cell.length_a   1.000
_cell.length_b   1.000
_cell.length_c   1.000
_cell.angle_alpha   90.00
_cell.angle_beta   90.00
_cell.angle_gamma   90.00
#
_symmetry.space_group_name_H-M   'P 1'
#
loop_
_entity.id
_entity.type
_entity.pdbx_description
1 polymer ?
#
loop_
_entity_poly.entity_id
_entity_poly.type
_entity_poly.pdbx_seq_one_letter_code
_entity_poly.pdbx_strand_id
1 'polypeptide(L)'
;MGLRLRIGVFIADHDPAAPPLADGVANSAVLTGAHSIIAYWAQTSRGFVDLSDSELLPPVTITLSRSNLSVREIAQTAIDAHSADSGPTHPVDAFIVLVNPGDLEFTNPGFNPAKPAVGANTPTVVRAFRAAAVPAGKNLPVPVVVVPAASVTFSTLYHEVGHLLGLQHPYGLVTAADDDKSTAVVELSAVYGSPFDIMGVGGQVDTTHDPAWFRFTSTFTTISPFGWSSVGSRVGPNLSLAHLHLAWPAAFAASSVIERNLPHGGVDVTARLVAGRLLVLRSQSEDAHATNRLYLELRTATDWDAGLASDVNDTVREGVVLHQVAYTPDTGDNRLWYRGSIGRDSFDLDTRLPGSAMTVTVTAWGPNWADVQVSVHDNTETVTVELIEEASQLGEPVSVEEHRTPCGSTYETGTWQTDDHSVFEARARGFGGEGSFSDPPLEVDWWIGGRSLGTLRAGPVRVTNSDGTAHIVMVSVDDLRGRLSVDAESGSVIDVEVGARARSAASVAYGSARLTASGSYTGIRPEHLSRIVQCIKDNLPVDYERLRLGPPTPVDGGGFVDWARHRQMEGWITATLDTTLGPPTLGATARSALQRMTREVHVNAVDGRIPAVGTQRRAPEVVRRGLAEGSRIPTAVFETKRNRPDSEIPGRTSPTSLLEE
;
A
#
# COMPACT_ATOMS: atom_id res chain seq x y z
N MET A 1 -25.57 -9.85 -16.88
CA MET A 1 -26.42 -10.50 -15.85
C MET A 1 -25.48 -11.02 -14.79
N GLY A 2 -25.84 -10.93 -13.51
CA GLY A 2 -25.05 -11.52 -12.43
C GLY A 2 -25.18 -13.05 -12.40
N LEU A 3 -24.25 -13.68 -11.69
CA LEU A 3 -24.32 -15.08 -11.27
C LEU A 3 -25.27 -15.18 -10.06
N ARG A 4 -26.50 -15.65 -10.29
CA ARG A 4 -27.46 -15.93 -9.22
C ARG A 4 -27.32 -17.39 -8.80
N LEU A 5 -27.13 -17.64 -7.51
CA LEU A 5 -27.01 -18.97 -6.92
C LEU A 5 -27.84 -19.05 -5.64
N ARG A 6 -28.51 -20.18 -5.44
CA ARG A 6 -29.21 -20.52 -4.20
C ARG A 6 -28.39 -21.53 -3.42
N ILE A 7 -27.90 -21.14 -2.24
CA ILE A 7 -27.15 -22.02 -1.34
C ILE A 7 -28.07 -22.52 -0.23
N GLY A 8 -28.15 -23.83 -0.05
CA GLY A 8 -28.80 -24.45 1.10
C GLY A 8 -27.84 -24.51 2.28
N VAL A 9 -28.18 -23.88 3.41
CA VAL A 9 -27.35 -23.90 4.62
C VAL A 9 -28.05 -24.76 5.67
N PHE A 10 -27.37 -25.72 6.30
CA PHE A 10 -27.95 -26.46 7.42
C PHE A 10 -26.92 -26.90 8.44
N ILE A 11 -27.42 -27.21 9.64
CA ILE A 11 -26.62 -27.72 10.76
C ILE A 11 -26.71 -29.24 10.74
N ALA A 12 -25.57 -29.91 10.84
CA ALA A 12 -25.47 -31.35 10.95
C ALA A 12 -24.93 -31.70 12.35
N ASP A 13 -25.86 -31.98 13.27
CA ASP A 13 -25.55 -32.34 14.65
C ASP A 13 -25.07 -33.81 14.69
N HIS A 14 -23.84 -34.04 15.15
CA HIS A 14 -23.26 -35.39 15.26
C HIS A 14 -23.07 -35.87 16.71
N ASP A 15 -23.10 -34.97 17.68
CA ASP A 15 -23.11 -35.29 19.11
C ASP A 15 -24.36 -34.72 19.81
N PRO A 16 -25.34 -35.56 20.21
CA PRO A 16 -26.54 -35.10 20.92
C PRO A 16 -26.28 -34.67 22.37
N ALA A 17 -25.07 -34.84 22.90
CA ALA A 17 -24.67 -34.31 24.21
C ALA A 17 -24.12 -32.88 24.13
N ALA A 18 -23.72 -32.41 22.94
CA ALA A 18 -23.27 -31.04 22.72
C ALA A 18 -24.45 -30.05 22.73
N PRO A 19 -24.24 -28.79 23.14
CA PRO A 19 -25.23 -27.74 22.94
C PRO A 19 -25.54 -27.56 21.43
N PRO A 20 -26.82 -27.52 21.01
CA PRO A 20 -27.16 -27.28 19.62
C PRO A 20 -26.73 -25.86 19.20
N LEU A 21 -26.13 -25.73 18.02
CA LEU A 21 -25.91 -24.42 17.42
C LEU A 21 -27.28 -23.80 17.11
N ALA A 22 -27.57 -22.63 17.65
CA ALA A 22 -28.86 -21.99 17.44
C ALA A 22 -29.00 -21.45 16.00
N ASP A 23 -30.12 -21.73 15.33
CA ASP A 23 -30.46 -21.24 13.98
C ASP A 23 -30.18 -19.74 13.80
N GLY A 24 -30.52 -18.92 14.79
CA GLY A 24 -30.28 -17.47 14.75
C GLY A 24 -28.80 -17.07 14.63
N VAL A 25 -27.89 -17.89 15.19
CA VAL A 25 -26.43 -17.69 15.09
C VAL A 25 -25.94 -18.09 13.70
N ALA A 26 -26.35 -19.27 13.20
CA ALA A 26 -26.03 -19.75 11.85
C ALA A 26 -26.57 -18.81 10.76
N ASN A 27 -27.84 -18.41 10.88
CA ASN A 27 -28.50 -17.47 9.98
C ASN A 27 -27.84 -16.09 9.98
N SER A 28 -27.40 -15.58 11.13
CA SER A 28 -26.67 -14.31 11.22
C SER A 28 -25.27 -14.43 10.59
N ALA A 29 -24.55 -15.53 10.87
CA ALA A 29 -23.21 -15.79 10.33
C ALA A 29 -23.18 -15.93 8.80
N VAL A 30 -24.13 -16.68 8.24
CA VAL A 30 -24.08 -17.08 6.82
C VAL A 30 -24.95 -16.20 5.93
N LEU A 31 -26.17 -15.85 6.37
CA LEU A 31 -27.21 -15.30 5.50
C LEU A 31 -27.50 -13.80 5.76
N THR A 32 -27.91 -13.45 6.98
CA THR A 32 -28.63 -12.19 7.27
C THR A 32 -27.84 -11.13 8.05
N GLY A 33 -26.69 -11.46 8.63
CA GLY A 33 -25.86 -10.48 9.34
C GLY A 33 -25.24 -9.45 8.39
N ALA A 34 -24.97 -8.24 8.89
CA ALA A 34 -24.28 -7.19 8.12
C ALA A 34 -22.85 -7.58 7.68
N HIS A 35 -22.26 -8.58 8.35
CA HIS A 35 -20.99 -9.19 8.02
C HIS A 35 -21.15 -10.68 7.66
N SER A 36 -22.30 -11.08 7.10
CA SER A 36 -22.54 -12.46 6.70
C SER A 36 -21.69 -12.88 5.50
N ILE A 37 -21.54 -14.19 5.30
CA ILE A 37 -20.94 -14.78 4.07
C ILE A 37 -21.59 -14.20 2.82
N ILE A 38 -22.92 -14.12 2.80
CA ILE A 38 -23.68 -13.58 1.66
C ILE A 38 -23.40 -12.09 1.44
N ALA A 39 -23.42 -11.27 2.50
CA ALA A 39 -23.14 -9.85 2.39
C ALA A 39 -21.72 -9.60 1.84
N TYR A 40 -20.74 -10.36 2.33
CA TYR A 40 -19.36 -10.31 1.85
C TYR A 40 -19.23 -10.70 0.38
N TRP A 41 -19.77 -11.87 -0.03
CA TRP A 41 -19.62 -12.33 -1.41
C TRP A 41 -20.40 -11.47 -2.41
N ALA A 42 -21.53 -10.89 -2.01
CA ALA A 42 -22.20 -9.85 -2.80
C ALA A 42 -21.33 -8.58 -2.93
N GLN A 43 -20.71 -8.11 -1.85
CA GLN A 43 -19.86 -6.92 -1.86
C GLN A 43 -18.56 -7.13 -2.67
N THR A 44 -17.79 -8.18 -2.35
CA THR A 44 -16.48 -8.51 -2.95
C THR A 44 -16.60 -9.03 -4.39
N SER A 45 -17.81 -9.28 -4.88
CA SER A 45 -18.08 -9.53 -6.32
C SER A 45 -18.71 -8.34 -7.04
N ARG A 46 -18.85 -7.16 -6.41
CA ARG A 46 -19.49 -5.95 -6.98
C ARG A 46 -20.98 -6.15 -7.31
N GLY A 47 -21.65 -7.02 -6.58
CA GLY A 47 -23.02 -7.46 -6.84
C GLY A 47 -23.14 -8.37 -8.07
N PHE A 48 -22.03 -8.93 -8.58
CA PHE A 48 -22.08 -9.94 -9.63
C PHE A 48 -22.61 -11.26 -9.10
N VAL A 49 -22.20 -11.69 -7.90
CA VAL A 49 -22.75 -12.87 -7.22
C VAL A 49 -23.97 -12.43 -6.41
N ASP A 50 -25.14 -12.95 -6.78
CA ASP A 50 -26.41 -12.78 -6.08
C ASP A 50 -26.76 -14.09 -5.36
N LEU A 51 -26.69 -14.06 -4.03
CA LEU A 51 -27.00 -15.20 -3.15
C LEU A 51 -28.35 -15.02 -2.42
N SER A 52 -29.16 -14.01 -2.79
CA SER A 52 -30.35 -13.59 -2.03
C SER A 52 -31.46 -14.66 -1.87
N ASP A 53 -31.45 -15.70 -2.70
CA ASP A 53 -32.39 -16.83 -2.61
C ASP A 53 -31.93 -17.94 -1.64
N SER A 54 -30.71 -17.83 -1.10
CA SER A 54 -30.14 -18.82 -0.17
C SER A 54 -30.89 -18.86 1.16
N GLU A 55 -31.00 -20.04 1.76
CA GLU A 55 -31.88 -20.26 2.91
C GLU A 55 -31.23 -21.15 3.98
N LEU A 56 -31.68 -20.99 5.22
CA LEU A 56 -31.39 -21.94 6.30
C LEU A 56 -32.43 -23.06 6.23
N LEU A 57 -31.97 -24.26 5.88
CA LEU A 57 -32.74 -25.49 5.83
C LEU A 57 -32.77 -26.15 7.22
N PRO A 58 -33.75 -27.04 7.51
CA PRO A 58 -33.85 -27.73 8.78
C PRO A 58 -32.54 -28.45 9.20
N PRO A 59 -32.16 -28.39 10.49
CA PRO A 59 -31.03 -29.13 11.01
C PRO A 59 -31.28 -30.65 10.94
N VAL A 60 -30.21 -31.42 10.85
CA VAL A 60 -30.25 -32.89 10.73
C VAL A 60 -29.33 -33.54 11.75
N THR A 61 -29.69 -34.73 12.21
CA THR A 61 -28.79 -35.56 13.03
C THR A 61 -28.02 -36.53 12.14
N ILE A 62 -26.70 -36.53 12.25
CA ILE A 62 -25.80 -37.47 11.57
C ILE A 62 -25.05 -38.34 12.57
N THR A 63 -24.54 -39.49 12.13
CA THR A 63 -23.66 -40.34 12.94
C THR A 63 -22.27 -40.36 12.32
N LEU A 64 -21.30 -39.73 12.98
CA LEU A 64 -19.90 -39.77 12.57
C LEU A 64 -19.11 -40.81 13.39
N SER A 65 -18.06 -41.36 12.79
CA SER A 65 -17.19 -42.35 13.45
C SER A 65 -15.78 -42.27 12.90
N ARG A 66 -14.79 -42.85 13.60
CA ARG A 66 -13.37 -42.75 13.22
C ARG A 66 -13.02 -43.19 11.80
N SER A 67 -13.80 -44.10 11.20
CA SER A 67 -13.54 -44.58 9.85
C SER A 67 -14.05 -43.63 8.75
N ASN A 68 -14.94 -42.69 9.09
CA ASN A 68 -15.71 -41.88 8.14
C ASN A 68 -15.51 -40.39 8.43
N LEU A 69 -14.26 -39.93 8.48
CA LEU A 69 -13.88 -38.56 8.86
C LEU A 69 -13.32 -37.72 7.71
N SER A 70 -13.39 -38.19 6.46
CA SER A 70 -13.08 -37.32 5.34
C SER A 70 -14.20 -36.30 5.11
N VAL A 71 -13.82 -35.10 4.69
CA VAL A 71 -14.76 -33.99 4.38
C VAL A 71 -15.86 -34.46 3.43
N ARG A 72 -15.53 -35.28 2.42
CA ARG A 72 -16.48 -35.83 1.45
C ARG A 72 -17.46 -36.82 2.07
N GLU A 73 -17.04 -37.66 3.02
CA GLU A 73 -17.95 -38.57 3.74
C GLU A 73 -18.89 -37.82 4.68
N ILE A 74 -18.39 -36.77 5.35
CA ILE A 74 -19.20 -35.91 6.21
C ILE A 74 -20.25 -35.17 5.37
N ALA A 75 -19.84 -34.56 4.26
CA ALA A 75 -20.74 -33.94 3.28
C ALA A 75 -21.81 -34.93 2.80
N GLN A 76 -21.41 -36.14 2.39
CA GLN A 76 -22.35 -37.16 1.94
C GLN A 76 -23.36 -37.53 3.02
N THR A 77 -22.88 -37.84 4.22
CA THR A 77 -23.73 -38.27 5.34
C THR A 77 -24.75 -37.19 5.72
N ALA A 78 -24.34 -35.92 5.71
CA ALA A 78 -25.21 -34.78 5.97
C ALA A 78 -26.27 -34.58 4.88
N ILE A 79 -25.90 -34.69 3.60
CA ILE A 79 -26.82 -34.55 2.47
C ILE A 79 -27.81 -35.73 2.40
N ASP A 80 -27.35 -36.95 2.66
CA ASP A 80 -28.20 -38.15 2.69
C ASP A 80 -29.22 -38.07 3.84
N ALA A 81 -28.80 -37.64 5.03
CA ALA A 81 -29.70 -37.40 6.17
C ALA A 81 -30.73 -36.30 5.87
N HIS A 82 -30.29 -35.17 5.31
CA HIS A 82 -31.19 -34.09 4.93
C HIS A 82 -32.22 -34.51 3.87
N SER A 83 -31.80 -35.32 2.89
CA SER A 83 -32.68 -35.88 1.85
C SER A 83 -33.69 -36.89 2.42
N ALA A 84 -33.34 -37.59 3.49
CA ALA A 84 -34.22 -38.54 4.16
C ALA A 84 -35.29 -37.84 5.02
N ASP A 85 -34.89 -36.79 5.77
CA ASP A 85 -35.78 -36.07 6.70
C ASP A 85 -36.67 -35.03 6.00
N SER A 86 -36.15 -34.32 4.99
CA SER A 86 -36.84 -33.19 4.33
C SER A 86 -37.48 -33.56 2.99
N GLY A 87 -37.24 -34.78 2.47
CA GLY A 87 -37.63 -35.19 1.12
C GLY A 87 -36.59 -34.83 0.06
N PRO A 88 -36.91 -34.94 -1.24
CA PRO A 88 -35.95 -34.65 -2.31
C PRO A 88 -35.42 -33.23 -2.16
N THR A 89 -34.09 -33.09 -2.21
CA THR A 89 -33.39 -31.83 -1.93
C THR A 89 -34.01 -30.64 -2.65
N HIS A 90 -34.17 -29.55 -1.90
CA HIS A 90 -34.57 -28.26 -2.46
C HIS A 90 -33.70 -27.93 -3.68
N PRO A 91 -34.23 -27.28 -4.72
CA PRO A 91 -33.46 -26.90 -5.90
C PRO A 91 -32.49 -25.77 -5.54
N VAL A 92 -31.35 -26.15 -5.01
CA VAL A 92 -30.20 -25.33 -4.60
C VAL A 92 -29.03 -25.68 -5.53
N ASP A 93 -28.16 -24.70 -5.77
CA ASP A 93 -26.98 -24.86 -6.63
C ASP A 93 -25.76 -25.41 -5.86
N ALA A 94 -25.75 -25.28 -4.53
CA ALA A 94 -24.73 -25.80 -3.63
C ALA A 94 -25.24 -25.88 -2.18
N PHE A 95 -24.48 -26.53 -1.29
CA PHE A 95 -24.75 -26.56 0.15
C PHE A 95 -23.59 -26.02 1.02
N ILE A 96 -23.94 -25.46 2.18
CA ILE A 96 -23.02 -25.23 3.31
C ILE A 96 -23.51 -26.09 4.48
N VAL A 97 -22.67 -27.01 4.94
CA VAL A 97 -22.93 -27.92 6.06
C VAL A 97 -22.16 -27.43 7.28
N LEU A 98 -22.88 -26.97 8.31
CA LEU A 98 -22.32 -26.58 9.59
C LEU A 98 -22.30 -27.80 10.52
N VAL A 99 -21.16 -28.47 10.65
CA VAL A 99 -21.00 -29.67 11.49
C VAL A 99 -20.91 -29.25 12.94
N ASN A 100 -21.83 -29.72 13.79
CA ASN A 100 -21.92 -29.34 15.20
C ASN A 100 -21.84 -30.57 16.13
N PRO A 101 -20.98 -30.58 17.16
CA PRO A 101 -19.88 -29.64 17.39
C PRO A 101 -18.80 -29.71 16.29
N GLY A 102 -17.94 -28.68 16.20
CA GLY A 102 -16.89 -28.58 15.18
C GLY A 102 -15.69 -29.54 15.36
N ASP A 103 -15.79 -30.47 16.30
CA ASP A 103 -14.81 -31.50 16.64
C ASP A 103 -15.49 -32.82 17.03
N LEU A 104 -14.71 -33.90 17.10
CA LEU A 104 -15.15 -35.22 17.56
C LEU A 104 -14.21 -35.73 18.66
N GLU A 105 -14.77 -35.97 19.85
CA GLU A 105 -14.05 -36.61 20.96
C GLU A 105 -14.22 -38.14 20.91
N PHE A 106 -13.14 -38.88 21.17
CA PHE A 106 -13.19 -40.35 21.23
C PHE A 106 -12.14 -40.96 22.18
N THR A 107 -12.43 -42.15 22.73
CA THR A 107 -11.54 -42.87 23.67
C THR A 107 -10.16 -43.15 23.09
N ASN A 108 -9.09 -42.61 23.67
CA ASN A 108 -7.74 -42.79 23.16
C ASN A 108 -7.30 -44.27 23.26
N PRO A 109 -7.08 -45.00 22.14
CA PRO A 109 -6.67 -46.40 22.19
C PRO A 109 -5.22 -46.58 22.69
N GLY A 110 -4.41 -45.51 22.68
CA GLY A 110 -3.05 -45.48 23.22
C GLY A 110 -2.96 -45.03 24.68
N PHE A 111 -4.10 -44.75 25.34
CA PHE A 111 -4.10 -44.31 26.73
C PHE A 111 -3.56 -45.39 27.68
N ASN A 112 -2.57 -45.03 28.48
CA ASN A 112 -2.08 -45.87 29.55
C ASN A 112 -2.38 -45.23 30.93
N PRO A 113 -3.30 -45.78 31.73
CA PRO A 113 -3.65 -45.23 33.05
C PRO A 113 -2.51 -45.30 34.08
N ALA A 114 -1.44 -46.05 33.82
CA ALA A 114 -0.23 -46.07 34.65
C ALA A 114 0.76 -44.92 34.34
N LYS A 115 0.46 -44.07 33.34
CA LYS A 115 1.24 -42.87 33.01
C LYS A 115 0.41 -41.60 33.30
N PRO A 116 1.04 -40.47 33.69
CA PRO A 116 0.33 -39.20 33.86
C PRO A 116 -0.40 -38.76 32.58
N ALA A 117 -1.58 -38.14 32.74
CA ALA A 117 -2.40 -37.68 31.62
C ALA A 117 -1.88 -36.35 31.05
N VAL A 118 -0.81 -36.41 30.27
CA VAL A 118 -0.16 -35.25 29.63
C VAL A 118 0.22 -35.56 28.18
N GLY A 119 0.17 -34.54 27.31
CA GLY A 119 0.45 -34.68 25.88
C GLY A 119 -0.43 -35.75 25.23
N ALA A 120 0.18 -36.68 24.49
CA ALA A 120 -0.53 -37.76 23.80
C ALA A 120 -1.14 -38.87 24.72
N ASN A 121 -0.92 -38.81 26.04
CA ASN A 121 -1.44 -39.81 27.00
C ASN A 121 -2.74 -39.37 27.71
N THR A 122 -3.65 -38.70 27.01
CA THR A 122 -4.99 -38.38 27.52
C THR A 122 -5.94 -39.58 27.37
N PRO A 123 -6.98 -39.74 28.22
CA PRO A 123 -7.97 -40.82 28.09
C PRO A 123 -8.86 -40.68 26.84
N THR A 124 -8.97 -39.48 26.31
CA THR A 124 -9.69 -39.16 25.06
C THR A 124 -8.78 -38.38 24.11
N VAL A 125 -9.08 -38.47 22.81
CA VAL A 125 -8.50 -37.65 21.75
C VAL A 125 -9.64 -36.81 21.18
N VAL A 126 -9.42 -35.52 21.07
CA VAL A 126 -10.30 -34.59 20.36
C VAL A 126 -9.70 -34.37 18.97
N ARG A 127 -10.52 -34.49 17.92
CA ARG A 127 -10.13 -34.17 16.54
C ARG A 127 -11.09 -33.14 15.98
N ALA A 128 -10.60 -31.91 15.78
CA ALA A 128 -11.30 -30.92 14.98
C ALA A 128 -11.46 -31.43 13.53
N PHE A 129 -12.59 -31.12 12.90
CA PHE A 129 -12.69 -31.28 11.45
C PHE A 129 -11.94 -30.12 10.77
N ARG A 130 -11.53 -30.32 9.51
CA ARG A 130 -11.10 -29.20 8.66
C ARG A 130 -12.31 -28.63 7.92
N ALA A 131 -12.33 -27.31 7.72
CA ALA A 131 -13.23 -26.72 6.72
C ALA A 131 -12.70 -27.09 5.33
N ALA A 132 -13.59 -27.35 4.38
CA ALA A 132 -13.21 -27.60 2.98
C ALA A 132 -14.42 -27.60 2.04
N ALA A 133 -14.22 -27.02 0.85
CA ALA A 133 -15.05 -27.20 -0.32
C ALA A 133 -14.85 -28.58 -0.97
N VAL A 134 -15.96 -29.22 -1.33
CA VAL A 134 -16.01 -30.52 -2.00
C VAL A 134 -16.79 -30.36 -3.31
N PRO A 135 -16.17 -30.62 -4.48
CA PRO A 135 -16.88 -30.53 -5.74
C PRO A 135 -17.91 -31.65 -5.89
N ALA A 136 -18.97 -31.33 -6.65
CA ALA A 136 -19.99 -32.27 -7.11
C ALA A 136 -19.35 -33.50 -7.79
N GLY A 137 -20.04 -34.64 -7.78
CA GLY A 137 -19.51 -35.86 -8.37
C GLY A 137 -20.41 -37.07 -8.13
N LYS A 138 -19.81 -38.27 -8.19
CA LYS A 138 -20.52 -39.55 -8.21
C LYS A 138 -21.59 -39.73 -7.11
N ASN A 139 -21.38 -39.13 -5.94
CA ASN A 139 -22.26 -39.27 -4.79
C ASN A 139 -22.86 -37.92 -4.30
N LEU A 140 -22.21 -36.78 -4.60
CA LEU A 140 -22.70 -35.43 -4.23
C LEU A 140 -23.36 -34.77 -5.45
N PRO A 141 -24.67 -34.44 -5.41
CA PRO A 141 -25.40 -33.91 -6.56
C PRO A 141 -24.98 -32.48 -6.94
N VAL A 142 -24.48 -31.72 -5.98
CA VAL A 142 -24.02 -30.33 -6.11
C VAL A 142 -22.74 -30.13 -5.28
N PRO A 143 -21.97 -29.03 -5.46
CA PRO A 143 -20.86 -28.70 -4.59
C PRO A 143 -21.30 -28.50 -3.13
N VAL A 144 -20.45 -28.87 -2.18
CA VAL A 144 -20.73 -28.76 -0.75
C VAL A 144 -19.51 -28.18 -0.04
N VAL A 145 -19.70 -27.14 0.78
CA VAL A 145 -18.71 -26.69 1.76
C VAL A 145 -19.05 -27.28 3.11
N VAL A 146 -18.11 -28.01 3.71
CA VAL A 146 -18.23 -28.49 5.10
C VAL A 146 -17.47 -27.53 6.00
N VAL A 147 -18.13 -27.10 7.06
CA VAL A 147 -17.62 -26.12 8.02
C VAL A 147 -17.77 -26.70 9.42
N PRO A 148 -16.70 -26.84 10.21
CA PRO A 148 -16.85 -27.18 11.62
C PRO A 148 -17.36 -25.95 12.37
N ALA A 149 -18.56 -26.08 12.94
CA ALA A 149 -19.21 -25.00 13.67
C ALA A 149 -18.36 -24.59 14.88
N ALA A 150 -18.27 -23.27 15.09
CA ALA A 150 -17.66 -22.64 16.26
C ALA A 150 -16.13 -22.85 16.45
N SER A 151 -15.50 -23.87 15.87
CA SER A 151 -14.04 -24.13 15.98
C SER A 151 -13.19 -23.56 14.82
N VAL A 152 -13.79 -23.20 13.68
CA VAL A 152 -13.06 -22.56 12.56
C VAL A 152 -13.00 -21.03 12.68
N THR A 153 -11.88 -20.45 12.27
CA THR A 153 -11.76 -19.00 12.08
C THR A 153 -12.69 -18.51 10.97
N PHE A 154 -13.31 -17.35 11.17
CA PHE A 154 -14.31 -16.82 10.24
C PHE A 154 -13.71 -16.54 8.84
N SER A 155 -12.40 -16.24 8.73
CA SER A 155 -11.69 -16.06 7.46
C SER A 155 -11.72 -17.29 6.55
N THR A 156 -11.49 -18.50 7.10
CA THR A 156 -11.48 -19.75 6.32
C THR A 156 -12.87 -20.07 5.79
N LEU A 157 -13.92 -19.70 6.54
CA LEU A 157 -15.30 -19.86 6.10
C LEU A 157 -15.63 -19.03 4.83
N TYR A 158 -15.12 -17.81 4.68
CA TYR A 158 -15.26 -17.10 3.40
C TYR A 158 -14.47 -17.78 2.28
N HIS A 159 -13.22 -18.16 2.56
CA HIS A 159 -12.33 -18.82 1.60
C HIS A 159 -12.96 -20.08 0.98
N GLU A 160 -13.49 -21.00 1.80
CA GLU A 160 -14.14 -22.21 1.30
C GLU A 160 -15.39 -21.93 0.46
N VAL A 161 -16.15 -20.88 0.80
CA VAL A 161 -17.27 -20.44 -0.03
C VAL A 161 -16.78 -19.83 -1.35
N GLY A 162 -15.59 -19.22 -1.39
CA GLY A 162 -14.94 -18.82 -2.63
C GLY A 162 -14.68 -20.01 -3.56
N HIS A 163 -14.22 -21.14 -3.03
CA HIS A 163 -14.09 -22.38 -3.81
C HIS A 163 -15.43 -22.94 -4.31
N LEU A 164 -16.50 -22.84 -3.51
CA LEU A 164 -17.86 -23.19 -3.94
C LEU A 164 -18.35 -22.33 -5.10
N LEU A 165 -17.98 -21.05 -5.14
CA LEU A 165 -18.27 -20.15 -6.26
C LEU A 165 -17.39 -20.44 -7.50
N GLY A 166 -16.29 -21.20 -7.35
CA GLY A 166 -15.36 -21.57 -8.41
C GLY A 166 -14.07 -20.76 -8.46
N LEU A 167 -13.78 -19.96 -7.41
CA LEU A 167 -12.50 -19.27 -7.26
C LEU A 167 -11.41 -20.26 -6.81
N GLN A 168 -10.18 -20.05 -7.25
CA GLN A 168 -9.05 -20.95 -7.00
C GLN A 168 -7.95 -20.28 -6.18
N HIS A 169 -7.06 -21.06 -5.61
CA HIS A 169 -5.93 -20.55 -4.85
C HIS A 169 -5.05 -19.59 -5.67
N PRO A 170 -4.77 -18.36 -5.18
CA PRO A 170 -3.74 -17.48 -5.71
C PRO A 170 -2.36 -17.90 -5.17
N TYR A 171 -1.33 -17.88 -5.99
CA TYR A 171 0.02 -18.34 -5.66
C TYR A 171 1.02 -17.19 -5.54
N GLY A 172 2.23 -17.43 -5.01
CA GLY A 172 3.32 -16.43 -5.02
C GLY A 172 4.00 -16.09 -3.69
N LEU A 173 3.54 -16.62 -2.55
CA LEU A 173 4.25 -16.54 -1.27
C LEU A 173 4.56 -17.96 -0.78
N VAL A 174 5.78 -18.17 -0.30
CA VAL A 174 6.13 -19.40 0.43
C VAL A 174 5.67 -19.21 1.87
N THR A 175 4.41 -19.55 2.13
CA THR A 175 3.81 -19.38 3.45
C THR A 175 4.14 -20.55 4.36
N ALA A 176 4.39 -20.27 5.64
CA ALA A 176 4.04 -21.21 6.70
C ALA A 176 2.50 -21.14 6.89
N ALA A 177 1.75 -21.92 6.12
CA ALA A 177 0.29 -21.91 6.20
C ALA A 177 -0.17 -22.43 7.57
N ASP A 178 -0.92 -21.62 8.31
CA ASP A 178 -1.37 -21.91 9.68
C ASP A 178 -2.66 -22.78 9.72
N ASP A 179 -2.94 -23.51 8.62
CA ASP A 179 -4.19 -24.21 8.32
C ASP A 179 -4.37 -25.50 9.15
N ASP A 180 -3.27 -26.14 9.59
CA ASP A 180 -3.35 -27.23 10.56
C ASP A 180 -2.11 -27.34 11.48
N LYS A 181 -2.27 -26.93 12.73
CA LYS A 181 -1.25 -27.06 13.79
C LYS A 181 -1.04 -28.49 14.30
N SER A 182 -1.86 -29.46 13.86
CA SER A 182 -1.70 -30.86 14.20
C SER A 182 -0.73 -31.61 13.28
N THR A 183 -0.45 -31.09 12.08
CA THR A 183 0.54 -31.63 11.14
C THR A 183 1.87 -30.89 11.26
N ALA A 184 2.72 -31.33 12.18
CA ALA A 184 3.99 -30.68 12.51
C ALA A 184 5.12 -30.92 11.47
N VAL A 185 5.04 -30.24 10.33
CA VAL A 185 6.17 -29.62 9.60
C VAL A 185 5.60 -28.34 8.99
N VAL A 186 6.40 -27.28 8.86
CA VAL A 186 6.00 -26.09 8.07
C VAL A 186 5.69 -26.54 6.64
N GLU A 187 4.41 -26.56 6.26
CA GLU A 187 4.03 -26.77 4.87
C GLU A 187 4.45 -25.52 4.07
N LEU A 188 5.65 -25.59 3.48
CA LEU A 188 6.17 -24.63 2.50
C LEU A 188 5.43 -24.76 1.17
N SER A 189 4.10 -24.70 1.21
CA SER A 189 3.23 -24.78 0.05
C SER A 189 2.98 -23.37 -0.46
N ALA A 190 3.26 -23.11 -1.75
CA ALA A 190 3.09 -21.79 -2.36
C ALA A 190 1.61 -21.42 -2.62
N VAL A 191 0.68 -22.13 -1.98
CA VAL A 191 -0.77 -22.22 -2.24
C VAL A 191 -1.51 -20.93 -1.86
N TYR A 192 -0.96 -20.16 -0.93
CA TYR A 192 -1.62 -19.00 -0.32
C TYR A 192 -0.82 -17.73 -0.57
N GLY A 193 -0.82 -17.24 -1.81
CA GLY A 193 0.25 -16.38 -2.29
C GLY A 193 -0.12 -14.98 -2.77
N SER A 194 -1.38 -14.55 -2.73
CA SER A 194 -1.65 -13.11 -2.74
C SER A 194 -1.99 -12.66 -1.31
N PRO A 195 -1.19 -11.77 -0.71
CA PRO A 195 -1.48 -11.28 0.63
C PRO A 195 -2.59 -10.21 0.63
N PHE A 196 -3.07 -9.83 -0.56
CA PHE A 196 -4.13 -8.86 -0.80
C PHE A 196 -5.45 -9.56 -1.24
N ASP A 197 -5.61 -10.86 -1.05
CA ASP A 197 -6.81 -11.62 -1.46
C ASP A 197 -7.29 -12.59 -0.35
N ILE A 198 -8.60 -12.65 -0.08
CA ILE A 198 -9.22 -13.62 0.86
C ILE A 198 -8.86 -15.07 0.52
N MET A 199 -8.65 -15.36 -0.77
CA MET A 199 -8.31 -16.68 -1.27
C MET A 199 -6.87 -17.08 -0.89
N GLY A 200 -6.08 -16.18 -0.30
CA GLY A 200 -4.78 -16.45 0.33
C GLY A 200 -4.81 -16.63 1.86
N VAL A 201 -5.98 -16.72 2.49
CA VAL A 201 -6.27 -17.00 3.92
C VAL A 201 -5.32 -16.40 4.98
N GLY A 202 -5.89 -15.47 5.76
CA GLY A 202 -5.32 -15.04 7.05
C GLY A 202 -4.30 -13.91 6.94
N GLY A 203 -4.10 -13.19 8.06
CA GLY A 203 -3.10 -12.13 8.14
C GLY A 203 -1.69 -12.74 8.14
N GLN A 204 -1.08 -12.82 6.95
CA GLN A 204 0.21 -13.46 6.79
C GLN A 204 1.35 -12.63 7.41
N VAL A 205 2.27 -13.34 8.04
CA VAL A 205 3.46 -12.79 8.69
C VAL A 205 4.62 -13.70 8.30
N ASP A 206 5.65 -13.17 7.66
CA ASP A 206 6.91 -13.90 7.66
C ASP A 206 7.47 -13.93 9.08
N THR A 207 7.70 -15.13 9.61
CA THR A 207 8.40 -15.32 10.90
C THR A 207 9.86 -15.71 10.72
N THR A 208 10.31 -15.88 9.47
CA THR A 208 11.70 -16.23 9.11
C THR A 208 12.58 -15.00 8.84
N HIS A 209 11.98 -13.82 8.68
CA HIS A 209 12.68 -12.54 8.47
C HIS A 209 12.39 -11.54 9.62
N ASP A 210 13.45 -10.97 10.20
CA ASP A 210 13.41 -9.94 11.26
C ASP A 210 14.28 -8.73 10.82
N PRO A 211 13.74 -7.49 10.76
CA PRO A 211 12.36 -7.12 11.02
C PRO A 211 11.39 -7.77 10.04
N ALA A 212 10.20 -8.14 10.53
CA ALA A 212 9.06 -8.52 9.69
C ALA A 212 8.54 -7.28 8.96
N TRP A 213 9.25 -6.85 7.92
CA TRP A 213 8.98 -5.66 7.10
C TRP A 213 7.69 -5.79 6.28
N PHE A 214 7.10 -6.99 6.22
CA PHE A 214 5.88 -7.31 5.51
C PHE A 214 4.95 -8.11 6.44
N ARG A 215 3.89 -7.47 6.92
CA ARG A 215 2.82 -8.05 7.76
C ARG A 215 1.47 -7.53 7.30
N PHE A 216 0.52 -8.44 7.12
CA PHE A 216 -0.87 -8.09 6.83
C PHE A 216 -1.74 -8.21 8.06
N THR A 217 -2.52 -7.17 8.30
CA THR A 217 -3.71 -7.25 9.10
C THR A 217 -4.92 -7.37 8.18
N SER A 218 -5.88 -8.19 8.59
CA SER A 218 -7.23 -8.31 8.02
C SER A 218 -7.85 -6.94 7.72
N THR A 219 -8.40 -6.75 6.51
CA THR A 219 -9.15 -5.52 6.21
C THR A 219 -10.57 -5.57 6.78
N PHE A 220 -11.17 -6.75 6.91
CA PHE A 220 -12.56 -6.87 7.34
C PHE A 220 -12.64 -7.29 8.80
N THR A 221 -13.01 -6.35 9.68
CA THR A 221 -13.24 -6.62 11.10
C THR A 221 -14.65 -7.18 11.29
N THR A 222 -14.80 -8.50 11.29
CA THR A 222 -16.08 -9.14 11.62
C THR A 222 -16.22 -9.35 13.11
N ILE A 223 -17.34 -8.94 13.69
CA ILE A 223 -17.72 -9.43 15.02
C ILE A 223 -18.36 -10.81 14.81
N SER A 224 -17.70 -11.89 15.25
CA SER A 224 -18.29 -13.21 15.28
C SER A 224 -19.63 -13.16 16.04
N PRO A 225 -20.73 -13.70 15.50
CA PRO A 225 -22.02 -13.61 16.17
C PRO A 225 -21.98 -14.29 17.53
N PHE A 226 -22.69 -13.71 18.50
CA PHE A 226 -22.71 -14.19 19.89
C PHE A 226 -23.12 -15.66 19.95
N GLY A 227 -22.22 -16.51 20.48
CA GLY A 227 -22.38 -17.97 20.49
C GLY A 227 -21.39 -18.74 19.59
N TRP A 228 -20.71 -18.07 18.66
CA TRP A 228 -19.61 -18.67 17.88
C TRP A 228 -18.30 -18.59 18.68
N SER A 229 -17.67 -19.73 19.03
CA SER A 229 -16.63 -19.77 20.07
C SER A 229 -15.22 -19.33 19.64
N SER A 230 -14.94 -19.18 18.33
CA SER A 230 -13.67 -18.62 17.85
C SER A 230 -13.66 -17.08 17.85
N VAL A 231 -12.87 -16.46 18.72
CA VAL A 231 -12.66 -15.00 18.74
C VAL A 231 -11.69 -14.57 17.64
N GLY A 232 -12.15 -14.60 16.39
CA GLY A 232 -11.40 -14.21 15.20
C GLY A 232 -11.98 -12.97 14.55
N SER A 233 -11.71 -11.77 15.11
CA SER A 233 -12.27 -10.51 14.60
C SER A 233 -11.60 -9.99 13.32
N ARG A 234 -11.02 -10.88 12.52
CA ARG A 234 -10.03 -10.58 11.49
C ARG A 234 -10.24 -11.47 10.26
N VAL A 235 -11.02 -10.99 9.32
CA VAL A 235 -11.29 -11.64 8.03
C VAL A 235 -10.36 -11.04 6.96
N GLY A 236 -9.90 -11.90 6.05
CA GLY A 236 -8.89 -11.52 5.05
C GLY A 236 -9.31 -10.34 4.14
N PRO A 237 -8.35 -9.78 3.39
CA PRO A 237 -8.59 -8.72 2.41
C PRO A 237 -9.69 -9.07 1.39
N ASN A 238 -10.26 -8.08 0.72
CA ASN A 238 -11.22 -8.33 -0.36
C ASN A 238 -10.59 -9.10 -1.53
N LEU A 239 -11.40 -9.91 -2.22
CA LEU A 239 -11.01 -10.63 -3.43
C LEU A 239 -10.33 -9.66 -4.42
N SER A 240 -9.14 -9.99 -4.93
CA SER A 240 -8.44 -9.11 -5.87
C SER A 240 -9.24 -8.92 -7.16
N LEU A 241 -9.17 -7.74 -7.77
CA LEU A 241 -9.88 -7.47 -9.03
C LEU A 241 -9.30 -8.32 -10.16
N ALA A 242 -8.00 -8.58 -10.11
CA ALA A 242 -7.32 -9.54 -10.97
C ALA A 242 -7.95 -10.95 -10.90
N HIS A 243 -8.26 -11.45 -9.70
CA HIS A 243 -8.87 -12.77 -9.50
C HIS A 243 -10.35 -12.78 -9.88
N LEU A 244 -11.12 -11.77 -9.47
CA LEU A 244 -12.51 -11.58 -9.87
C LEU A 244 -12.64 -11.53 -11.40
N HIS A 245 -11.73 -10.86 -12.10
CA HIS A 245 -11.72 -10.79 -13.56
C HIS A 245 -11.27 -12.09 -14.22
N LEU A 246 -10.31 -12.81 -13.63
CA LEU A 246 -9.87 -14.10 -14.15
C LEU A 246 -11.00 -15.14 -14.13
N ALA A 247 -11.79 -15.19 -13.06
CA ALA A 247 -12.93 -16.08 -12.93
C ALA A 247 -14.18 -15.58 -13.68
N TRP A 248 -14.56 -14.31 -13.47
CA TRP A 248 -15.79 -13.72 -14.02
C TRP A 248 -15.52 -12.34 -14.66
N PRO A 249 -15.02 -12.29 -15.91
CA PRO A 249 -14.85 -11.02 -16.63
C PRO A 249 -16.14 -10.18 -16.70
N ALA A 250 -17.31 -10.85 -16.72
CA ALA A 250 -18.63 -10.24 -16.73
C ALA A 250 -19.03 -9.51 -15.43
N ALA A 251 -18.26 -9.65 -14.34
CA ALA A 251 -18.42 -8.87 -13.11
C ALA A 251 -18.02 -7.39 -13.29
N PHE A 252 -17.33 -7.04 -14.38
CA PHE A 252 -16.87 -5.68 -14.65
C PHE A 252 -17.70 -5.00 -15.74
N ALA A 253 -18.06 -3.74 -15.50
CA ALA A 253 -18.45 -2.85 -16.58
C ALA A 253 -17.25 -2.63 -17.53
N ALA A 254 -17.51 -2.51 -18.83
CA ALA A 254 -16.46 -2.36 -19.84
C ALA A 254 -15.53 -1.13 -19.64
N SER A 255 -15.98 -0.12 -18.90
CA SER A 255 -15.18 1.06 -18.51
C SER A 255 -14.25 0.85 -17.31
N SER A 256 -14.41 -0.26 -16.59
CA SER A 256 -13.66 -0.59 -15.36
C SER A 256 -12.47 -1.51 -15.61
N VAL A 257 -12.33 -2.02 -16.83
CA VAL A 257 -11.18 -2.82 -17.29
C VAL A 257 -10.51 -2.09 -18.45
N ILE A 258 -9.20 -1.90 -18.36
CA ILE A 258 -8.38 -1.34 -19.43
C ILE A 258 -7.57 -2.49 -20.02
N GLU A 259 -7.94 -2.98 -21.20
CA GLU A 259 -7.13 -3.98 -21.91
C GLU A 259 -6.06 -3.32 -22.79
N ARG A 260 -4.84 -3.87 -22.74
CA ARG A 260 -3.72 -3.52 -23.62
C ARG A 260 -2.94 -4.79 -23.99
N ASN A 261 -2.17 -4.73 -25.06
CA ASN A 261 -1.15 -5.74 -25.32
C ASN A 261 0.02 -5.55 -24.35
N LEU A 262 0.77 -6.60 -24.05
CA LEU A 262 2.06 -6.50 -23.38
C LEU A 262 3.04 -5.62 -24.20
N PRO A 263 3.96 -4.91 -23.53
CA PRO A 263 5.00 -4.13 -24.20
C PRO A 263 5.90 -5.03 -25.05
N HIS A 264 6.38 -4.50 -26.18
CA HIS A 264 7.22 -5.24 -27.12
C HIS A 264 8.11 -4.29 -27.92
N GLY A 265 9.36 -4.70 -28.20
CA GLY A 265 10.23 -4.02 -29.16
C GLY A 265 10.45 -2.51 -28.92
N GLY A 266 10.70 -2.11 -27.67
CA GLY A 266 10.88 -0.69 -27.31
C GLY A 266 9.61 0.15 -27.28
N VAL A 267 8.42 -0.49 -27.34
CA VAL A 267 7.13 0.16 -27.11
C VAL A 267 6.64 -0.16 -25.70
N ASP A 268 6.62 0.88 -24.86
CA ASP A 268 6.08 0.82 -23.51
C ASP A 268 4.56 0.89 -23.49
N VAL A 269 3.96 0.31 -22.46
CA VAL A 269 2.54 0.48 -22.14
C VAL A 269 2.40 1.49 -21.02
N THR A 270 1.78 2.63 -21.29
CA THR A 270 1.39 3.60 -20.26
C THR A 270 -0.11 3.58 -20.02
N ALA A 271 -0.51 3.67 -18.75
CA ALA A 271 -1.91 3.68 -18.34
C ALA A 271 -2.10 4.42 -17.00
N ARG A 272 -3.27 5.04 -16.83
CA ARG A 272 -3.71 5.49 -15.51
C ARG A 272 -4.53 4.40 -14.85
N LEU A 273 -4.00 3.81 -13.78
CA LEU A 273 -4.79 3.04 -12.83
C LEU A 273 -5.63 4.00 -12.00
N VAL A 274 -6.87 3.63 -11.73
CA VAL A 274 -7.78 4.34 -10.83
C VAL A 274 -8.31 3.28 -9.86
N ALA A 275 -8.49 3.66 -8.60
CA ALA A 275 -9.07 2.78 -7.59
C ALA A 275 -10.35 2.12 -8.14
N GLY A 276 -10.49 0.82 -7.90
CA GLY A 276 -11.60 0.02 -8.37
C GLY A 276 -11.56 -0.34 -9.87
N ARG A 277 -10.49 -0.02 -10.61
CA ARG A 277 -10.27 -0.45 -12.01
C ARG A 277 -9.07 -1.36 -12.15
N LEU A 278 -9.10 -2.19 -13.19
CA LEU A 278 -8.09 -3.18 -13.52
C LEU A 278 -7.43 -2.86 -14.86
N LEU A 279 -6.10 -2.91 -14.93
CA LEU A 279 -5.35 -2.96 -16.19
C LEU A 279 -5.01 -4.41 -16.49
N VAL A 280 -5.28 -4.84 -17.72
CA VAL A 280 -5.02 -6.19 -18.20
C VAL A 280 -4.08 -6.11 -19.39
N LEU A 281 -2.89 -6.68 -19.24
CA LEU A 281 -1.87 -6.76 -20.28
C LEU A 281 -1.82 -8.18 -20.83
N ARG A 282 -2.12 -8.31 -22.12
CA ARG A 282 -2.31 -9.60 -22.81
C ARG A 282 -1.19 -9.84 -23.84
N SER A 283 -0.73 -11.07 -23.97
CA SER A 283 0.16 -11.42 -25.08
C SER A 283 -0.62 -11.38 -26.40
N GLN A 284 0.04 -11.00 -27.51
CA GLN A 284 -0.55 -11.18 -28.84
C GLN A 284 -0.74 -12.66 -29.20
N SER A 285 0.02 -13.55 -28.55
CA SER A 285 -0.09 -15.00 -28.63
C SER A 285 -0.59 -15.59 -27.31
N GLU A 286 -1.54 -14.91 -26.64
CA GLU A 286 -2.18 -15.44 -25.44
C GLU A 286 -2.87 -16.78 -25.75
N ASP A 287 -2.58 -17.79 -24.95
CA ASP A 287 -3.13 -19.14 -25.11
C ASP A 287 -4.53 -19.26 -24.49
N ALA A 288 -5.15 -20.43 -24.62
CA ALA A 288 -6.45 -20.73 -24.01
C ALA A 288 -6.43 -20.68 -22.45
N HIS A 289 -5.24 -20.68 -21.86
CA HIS A 289 -5.00 -20.65 -20.42
C HIS A 289 -4.70 -19.23 -19.89
N ALA A 290 -4.66 -18.23 -20.78
CA ALA A 290 -4.21 -16.88 -20.50
C ALA A 290 -2.81 -16.79 -19.89
N THR A 291 -1.92 -17.77 -20.15
CA THR A 291 -0.58 -17.83 -19.56
C THR A 291 0.21 -16.56 -19.86
N ASN A 292 0.86 -16.01 -18.83
CA ASN A 292 1.57 -14.71 -18.83
C ASN A 292 0.69 -13.46 -18.97
N ARG A 293 -0.65 -13.56 -18.95
CA ARG A 293 -1.50 -12.38 -18.79
C ARG A 293 -1.15 -11.70 -17.46
N LEU A 294 -0.83 -10.41 -17.53
CA LEU A 294 -0.43 -9.59 -16.40
C LEU A 294 -1.56 -8.63 -16.04
N TYR A 295 -1.88 -8.57 -14.75
CA TYR A 295 -2.90 -7.75 -14.15
C TYR A 295 -2.24 -6.72 -13.23
N LEU A 296 -2.67 -5.46 -13.34
CA LEU A 296 -2.27 -4.39 -12.43
C LEU A 296 -3.53 -3.72 -11.86
N GLU A 297 -3.59 -3.61 -10.54
CA GLU A 297 -4.66 -2.93 -9.81
C GLU A 297 -4.09 -1.91 -8.83
N LEU A 298 -4.79 -0.80 -8.63
CA LEU A 298 -4.47 0.18 -7.59
C LEU A 298 -5.32 -0.12 -6.36
N ARG A 299 -4.66 -0.40 -5.24
CA ARG A 299 -5.28 -0.65 -3.94
C ARG A 299 -5.12 0.57 -3.05
N THR A 300 -6.20 0.98 -2.39
CA THR A 300 -6.28 2.17 -1.53
C THR A 300 -7.08 1.85 -0.27
N ALA A 301 -6.77 2.51 0.85
CA ALA A 301 -7.38 2.24 2.15
C ALA A 301 -8.88 2.62 2.25
N THR A 302 -9.45 3.22 1.19
CA THR A 302 -10.79 3.86 1.19
C THR A 302 -11.76 3.34 0.12
N ASP A 303 -11.30 2.52 -0.82
CA ASP A 303 -12.14 1.97 -1.90
C ASP A 303 -12.33 0.46 -1.72
N TRP A 304 -11.79 -0.36 -2.64
CA TRP A 304 -11.95 -1.80 -2.63
C TRP A 304 -11.38 -2.49 -1.37
N ASP A 305 -10.44 -1.84 -0.69
CA ASP A 305 -9.78 -2.35 0.54
C ASP A 305 -10.16 -1.58 1.80
N ALA A 306 -11.34 -0.92 1.79
CA ALA A 306 -11.88 -0.22 2.95
C ALA A 306 -11.84 -1.11 4.22
N GLY A 307 -10.98 -0.73 5.17
CA GLY A 307 -10.75 -1.46 6.42
C GLY A 307 -9.32 -1.99 6.63
N LEU A 308 -8.39 -1.81 5.68
CA LEU A 308 -6.96 -1.80 5.99
C LEU A 308 -6.70 -0.96 7.26
N ALA A 309 -5.95 -1.50 8.21
CA ALA A 309 -5.78 -0.89 9.52
C ALA A 309 -5.06 0.46 9.41
N SER A 310 -5.57 1.50 10.07
CA SER A 310 -4.99 2.85 9.95
C SER A 310 -3.72 3.07 10.80
N ASP A 311 -2.93 2.02 11.09
CA ASP A 311 -1.68 2.17 11.83
C ASP A 311 -0.56 2.72 10.92
N VAL A 312 0.38 3.47 11.52
CA VAL A 312 1.24 4.42 10.79
C VAL A 312 2.33 3.75 9.92
N ASN A 313 2.24 2.44 9.71
CA ASN A 313 3.05 1.66 8.77
C ASN A 313 2.28 1.27 7.49
N ASP A 314 1.01 1.68 7.32
CA ASP A 314 0.16 1.26 6.20
C ASP A 314 0.41 1.97 4.86
N THR A 315 1.30 2.95 4.82
CA THR A 315 1.69 3.63 3.57
C THR A 315 2.45 2.71 2.60
N VAL A 316 2.88 1.53 3.06
CA VAL A 316 3.44 0.44 2.25
C VAL A 316 2.32 -0.44 1.62
N ARG A 317 1.06 -0.28 2.06
CA ARG A 317 -0.09 -1.10 1.63
C ARG A 317 -1.00 -0.41 0.59
N GLU A 318 -1.09 0.92 0.58
CA GLU A 318 -1.60 1.61 -0.62
C GLU A 318 -0.57 1.49 -1.74
N GLY A 319 -0.98 1.06 -2.93
CA GLY A 319 -0.02 0.81 -3.99
C GLY A 319 -0.57 0.15 -5.24
N VAL A 320 0.31 -0.03 -6.22
CA VAL A 320 0.02 -0.82 -7.42
C VAL A 320 0.40 -2.26 -7.16
N VAL A 321 -0.55 -3.18 -7.23
CA VAL A 321 -0.35 -4.62 -7.02
C VAL A 321 -0.33 -5.33 -8.37
N LEU A 322 0.62 -6.26 -8.53
CA LEU A 322 0.86 -7.00 -9.77
C LEU A 322 0.50 -8.47 -9.59
N HIS A 323 -0.25 -9.01 -10.56
CA HIS A 323 -0.51 -10.45 -10.63
C HIS A 323 -0.33 -11.00 -12.04
N GLN A 324 0.19 -12.21 -12.19
CA GLN A 324 0.39 -12.89 -13.47
C GLN A 324 -0.33 -14.23 -13.49
N VAL A 325 -1.03 -14.55 -14.57
CA VAL A 325 -1.60 -15.89 -14.76
C VAL A 325 -0.51 -16.88 -15.15
N ALA A 326 -0.48 -18.03 -14.47
CA ALA A 326 0.27 -19.20 -14.93
C ALA A 326 -0.62 -20.45 -14.89
N TYR A 327 -0.49 -21.28 -15.93
CA TYR A 327 -1.10 -22.59 -15.99
C TYR A 327 -0.37 -23.57 -15.07
N THR A 328 -1.10 -24.38 -14.31
CA THR A 328 -0.55 -25.42 -13.43
C THR A 328 -0.88 -26.80 -14.00
N PRO A 329 0.05 -27.48 -14.70
CA PRO A 329 -0.25 -28.73 -15.40
C PRO A 329 -0.80 -29.85 -14.51
N ASP A 330 -0.35 -29.92 -13.26
CA ASP A 330 -0.71 -30.98 -12.32
C ASP A 330 -2.16 -30.87 -11.82
N THR A 331 -2.76 -29.68 -11.86
CA THR A 331 -4.17 -29.47 -11.47
C THR A 331 -5.07 -29.13 -12.66
N GLY A 332 -4.50 -28.77 -13.81
CA GLY A 332 -5.24 -28.36 -15.01
C GLY A 332 -5.80 -26.93 -14.95
N ASP A 333 -5.44 -26.15 -13.91
CA ASP A 333 -6.01 -24.84 -13.65
C ASP A 333 -5.12 -23.67 -14.09
N ASN A 334 -5.78 -22.56 -14.46
CA ASN A 334 -5.14 -21.27 -14.59
C ASN A 334 -5.13 -20.60 -13.21
N ARG A 335 -3.95 -20.26 -12.69
CA ARG A 335 -3.81 -19.69 -11.33
C ARG A 335 -3.20 -18.31 -11.38
N LEU A 336 -3.68 -17.46 -10.47
CA LEU A 336 -3.23 -16.08 -10.35
C LEU A 336 -2.04 -16.01 -9.39
N TRP A 337 -0.86 -15.69 -9.90
CA TRP A 337 0.33 -15.51 -9.08
C TRP A 337 0.51 -14.03 -8.72
N TYR A 338 0.65 -13.71 -7.44
CA TYR A 338 1.22 -12.44 -7.01
C TYR A 338 2.66 -12.31 -7.50
N ARG A 339 3.04 -11.12 -7.97
CA ARG A 339 4.35 -10.85 -8.57
C ARG A 339 5.03 -9.58 -8.04
N GLY A 340 4.47 -8.96 -7.01
CA GLY A 340 5.00 -7.76 -6.37
C GLY A 340 3.98 -6.64 -6.20
N SER A 341 4.42 -5.60 -5.52
CA SER A 341 3.65 -4.38 -5.30
C SER A 341 4.59 -3.17 -5.24
N ILE A 342 4.14 -2.02 -5.75
CA ILE A 342 4.83 -0.74 -5.63
C ILE A 342 4.03 0.12 -4.66
N GLY A 343 4.56 0.31 -3.45
CA GLY A 343 3.92 1.11 -2.41
C GLY A 343 3.89 2.60 -2.77
N ARG A 344 2.82 3.29 -2.37
CA ARG A 344 2.61 4.72 -2.65
C ARG A 344 3.74 5.60 -2.12
N ASP A 345 4.11 5.39 -0.87
CA ASP A 345 5.21 6.09 -0.22
C ASP A 345 6.51 5.27 -0.24
N SER A 346 6.61 4.23 -1.08
CA SER A 346 7.84 3.42 -1.23
C SER A 346 9.01 4.25 -1.76
N PHE A 347 10.20 3.99 -1.25
CA PHE A 347 11.45 4.49 -1.85
C PHE A 347 11.61 4.00 -3.29
N ASP A 348 11.44 2.69 -3.54
CA ASP A 348 11.46 2.12 -4.89
C ASP A 348 10.10 2.33 -5.58
N LEU A 349 10.13 2.95 -6.76
CA LEU A 349 8.96 3.22 -7.59
C LEU A 349 8.80 2.22 -8.74
N ASP A 350 9.64 1.19 -8.83
CA ASP A 350 9.38 0.06 -9.72
C ASP A 350 9.49 -1.33 -9.08
N THR A 351 8.98 -2.32 -9.80
CA THR A 351 9.15 -3.74 -9.46
C THR A 351 9.32 -4.54 -10.74
N ARG A 352 10.24 -5.49 -10.71
CA ARG A 352 10.53 -6.37 -11.83
C ARG A 352 9.68 -7.62 -11.74
N LEU A 353 9.04 -7.99 -12.87
CA LEU A 353 8.30 -9.24 -12.99
C LEU A 353 9.29 -10.43 -12.92
N PRO A 354 9.19 -11.31 -11.91
CA PRO A 354 10.09 -12.46 -11.74
C PRO A 354 10.19 -13.32 -13.01
N GLY A 355 11.42 -13.75 -13.34
CA GLY A 355 11.71 -14.53 -14.55
C GLY A 355 11.56 -13.75 -15.87
N SER A 356 11.43 -12.42 -15.84
CA SER A 356 11.24 -11.58 -17.02
C SER A 356 12.22 -10.42 -17.11
N ALA A 357 12.23 -9.75 -18.27
CA ALA A 357 12.82 -8.42 -18.47
C ALA A 357 11.74 -7.31 -18.42
N MET A 358 10.53 -7.65 -17.97
CA MET A 358 9.44 -6.69 -17.76
C MET A 358 9.57 -6.01 -16.40
N THR A 359 9.49 -4.68 -16.42
CA THR A 359 9.43 -3.84 -15.21
C THR A 359 8.17 -2.99 -15.26
N VAL A 360 7.50 -2.86 -14.12
CA VAL A 360 6.39 -1.93 -13.91
C VAL A 360 6.91 -0.77 -13.07
N THR A 361 6.75 0.46 -13.55
CA THR A 361 7.16 1.69 -12.85
C THR A 361 5.97 2.59 -12.60
N VAL A 362 5.83 3.11 -11.38
CA VAL A 362 4.87 4.19 -11.09
C VAL A 362 5.53 5.54 -11.38
N THR A 363 4.96 6.25 -12.34
CA THR A 363 5.49 7.52 -12.86
C THR A 363 4.94 8.74 -12.12
N ALA A 364 3.70 8.66 -11.63
CA ALA A 364 3.05 9.68 -10.79
C ALA A 364 1.92 9.09 -9.93
N TRP A 365 1.68 9.69 -8.77
CA TRP A 365 0.60 9.35 -7.85
C TRP A 365 -0.45 10.47 -7.77
N GLY A 366 -1.70 10.09 -7.50
CA GLY A 366 -2.77 10.99 -7.08
C GLY A 366 -3.59 10.36 -5.94
N PRO A 367 -4.63 11.05 -5.44
CA PRO A 367 -5.40 10.59 -4.27
C PRO A 367 -5.99 9.18 -4.41
N ASN A 368 -6.47 8.85 -5.61
CA ASN A 368 -7.15 7.59 -5.95
C ASN A 368 -6.74 7.05 -7.34
N TRP A 369 -5.56 7.46 -7.85
CA TRP A 369 -5.05 7.05 -9.16
C TRP A 369 -3.51 6.97 -9.15
N ALA A 370 -2.95 6.19 -10.07
CA ALA A 370 -1.51 6.07 -10.29
C ALA A 370 -1.24 5.96 -11.80
N ASP A 371 -0.28 6.71 -12.33
CA ASP A 371 0.16 6.58 -13.72
C ASP A 371 1.29 5.54 -13.79
N VAL A 372 1.01 4.40 -14.41
CA VAL A 372 1.95 3.28 -14.56
C VAL A 372 2.53 3.22 -15.96
N GLN A 373 3.80 2.80 -16.03
CA GLN A 373 4.51 2.45 -17.25
C GLN A 373 4.97 0.99 -17.12
N VAL A 374 4.79 0.19 -18.16
CA VAL A 374 5.26 -1.19 -18.23
C VAL A 374 6.15 -1.34 -19.47
N SER A 375 7.38 -1.77 -19.25
CA SER A 375 8.48 -1.71 -20.22
C SER A 375 9.18 -3.06 -20.37
N VAL A 376 9.88 -3.28 -21.50
CA VAL A 376 10.76 -4.44 -21.71
C VAL A 376 12.16 -3.97 -22.07
N HIS A 377 12.92 -3.56 -21.06
CA HIS A 377 14.33 -3.19 -21.17
C HIS A 377 14.97 -3.12 -19.78
N ASP A 378 16.30 -3.19 -19.73
CA ASP A 378 17.03 -2.81 -18.52
C ASP A 378 16.73 -1.34 -18.21
N ASN A 379 16.04 -1.07 -17.10
CA ASN A 379 15.78 0.29 -16.67
C ASN A 379 17.09 0.97 -16.27
N THR A 380 17.22 2.28 -16.54
CA THR A 380 18.34 3.05 -16.02
C THR A 380 18.11 3.30 -14.52
N GLU A 381 18.95 2.72 -13.67
CA GLU A 381 18.97 3.01 -12.24
C GLU A 381 19.16 4.50 -11.99
N THR A 382 18.22 5.11 -11.28
CA THR A 382 18.21 6.54 -10.94
C THR A 382 17.68 6.72 -9.52
N VAL A 383 18.23 7.72 -8.81
CA VAL A 383 17.69 8.22 -7.54
C VAL A 383 17.47 9.71 -7.69
N THR A 384 16.28 10.19 -7.34
CA THR A 384 15.98 11.61 -7.17
C THR A 384 15.87 11.91 -5.67
N VAL A 385 16.30 13.09 -5.25
CA VAL A 385 16.06 13.60 -3.89
C VAL A 385 15.41 14.96 -4.03
N GLU A 386 14.28 15.17 -3.36
CA GLU A 386 13.50 16.40 -3.41
C GLU A 386 13.23 16.90 -1.98
N LEU A 387 13.25 18.22 -1.79
CA LEU A 387 12.78 18.86 -0.55
C LEU A 387 11.24 18.91 -0.61
N ILE A 388 10.57 18.10 0.21
CA ILE A 388 9.10 17.97 0.19
C ILE A 388 8.40 18.80 1.26
N GLU A 389 9.12 19.19 2.32
CA GLU A 389 8.63 20.04 3.40
C GLU A 389 9.74 20.98 3.87
N GLU A 390 9.42 22.26 4.04
CA GLU A 390 10.27 23.30 4.60
C GLU A 390 9.39 24.14 5.54
N ALA A 391 9.76 24.20 6.82
CA ALA A 391 9.02 24.93 7.84
C ALA A 391 10.02 25.56 8.81
N SER A 392 9.78 26.78 9.30
CA SER A 392 10.62 27.32 10.37
C SER A 392 9.80 27.89 11.51
N GLN A 393 10.39 27.87 12.69
CA GLN A 393 9.89 28.59 13.85
C GLN A 393 10.77 29.81 14.11
N LEU A 394 10.15 30.91 14.58
CA LEU A 394 10.92 32.04 15.09
C LEU A 394 11.46 31.69 16.48
N GLY A 395 12.78 31.71 16.60
CA GLY A 395 13.51 31.63 17.86
C GLY A 395 13.67 33.00 18.51
N GLU A 396 14.77 33.18 19.25
CA GLU A 396 15.02 34.39 20.03
C GLU A 396 15.18 35.66 19.14
N PRO A 397 14.63 36.81 19.57
CA PRO A 397 14.83 38.09 18.89
C PRO A 397 16.29 38.56 19.01
N VAL A 398 16.91 38.86 17.87
CA VAL A 398 18.23 39.50 17.77
C VAL A 398 18.09 41.02 17.93
N SER A 399 17.06 41.60 17.32
CA SER A 399 16.68 43.01 17.45
C SER A 399 15.18 43.14 17.18
N VAL A 400 14.46 43.91 18.00
CA VAL A 400 13.02 44.17 17.78
C VAL A 400 12.69 45.62 18.12
N GLU A 401 11.91 46.26 17.24
CA GLU A 401 11.28 47.55 17.47
C GLU A 401 9.74 47.38 17.49
N GLU A 402 9.08 47.96 18.49
CA GLU A 402 7.62 48.06 18.50
C GLU A 402 7.16 49.27 17.69
N HIS A 403 6.19 49.06 16.82
CA HIS A 403 5.56 50.09 16.01
C HIS A 403 4.04 50.06 16.19
N ARG A 404 3.37 51.17 15.82
CA ARG A 404 1.90 51.26 15.81
C ARG A 404 1.41 51.51 14.40
N THR A 405 0.43 50.71 13.99
CA THR A 405 -0.32 50.92 12.75
C THR A 405 -1.20 52.19 12.86
N PRO A 406 -1.67 52.77 11.75
CA PRO A 406 -2.56 53.93 11.78
C PRO A 406 -3.88 53.75 12.56
N CYS A 407 -4.36 52.51 12.67
CA CYS A 407 -5.54 52.12 13.45
C CYS A 407 -5.24 51.88 14.94
N GLY A 408 -3.98 52.05 15.39
CA GLY A 408 -3.58 51.99 16.79
C GLY A 408 -3.12 50.62 17.30
N SER A 409 -3.22 49.55 16.49
CA SER A 409 -2.68 48.23 16.83
C SER A 409 -1.15 48.25 16.84
N THR A 410 -0.53 47.52 17.78
CA THR A 410 0.92 47.32 17.81
C THR A 410 1.35 46.18 16.88
N TYR A 411 2.50 46.37 16.24
CA TYR A 411 3.23 45.35 15.50
C TYR A 411 4.72 45.43 15.86
N GLU A 412 5.46 44.36 15.55
CA GLU A 412 6.89 44.24 15.83
C GLU A 412 7.61 44.09 14.49
N THR A 413 8.66 44.87 14.29
CA THR A 413 9.67 44.67 13.24
C THR A 413 10.98 44.29 13.89
N GLY A 414 11.82 43.54 13.20
CA GLY A 414 13.05 43.08 13.81
C GLY A 414 13.79 42.03 13.00
N THR A 415 14.85 41.52 13.61
CA THR A 415 15.52 40.28 13.22
C THR A 415 15.32 39.26 14.34
N TRP A 416 14.85 38.07 14.00
CA TRP A 416 14.73 36.90 14.88
C TRP A 416 15.60 35.79 14.34
N GLN A 417 16.11 34.92 15.21
CA GLN A 417 16.70 33.67 14.78
C GLN A 417 15.61 32.72 14.22
N THR A 418 15.98 31.80 13.34
CA THR A 418 15.09 30.73 12.85
C THR A 418 15.58 29.36 13.28
N ASP A 419 14.67 28.55 13.82
CA ASP A 419 14.79 27.10 13.88
C ASP A 419 14.20 26.54 12.58
N ASP A 420 15.02 25.97 11.71
CA ASP A 420 14.61 25.53 10.37
C ASP A 420 14.43 23.99 10.33
N HIS A 421 13.23 23.51 9.97
CA HIS A 421 12.90 22.11 9.74
C HIS A 421 12.80 21.85 8.22
N SER A 422 13.34 20.71 7.77
CA SER A 422 13.30 20.30 6.36
C SER A 422 13.11 18.79 6.24
N VAL A 423 12.21 18.35 5.36
CA VAL A 423 12.05 16.92 5.01
C VAL A 423 12.43 16.70 3.57
N PHE A 424 13.42 15.85 3.36
CA PHE A 424 13.84 15.37 2.06
C PHE A 424 13.21 14.00 1.79
N GLU A 425 12.71 13.79 0.58
CA GLU A 425 12.26 12.50 0.10
C GLU A 425 13.15 12.04 -1.05
N ALA A 426 13.68 10.84 -0.93
CA ALA A 426 14.37 10.15 -2.00
C ALA A 426 13.38 9.22 -2.70
N ARG A 427 13.52 9.07 -4.02
CA ARG A 427 12.78 8.08 -4.82
C ARG A 427 13.72 7.41 -5.80
N ALA A 428 13.63 6.09 -5.90
CA ALA A 428 14.43 5.26 -6.78
C ALA A 428 13.58 4.75 -7.96
N ARG A 429 14.22 4.58 -9.12
CA ARG A 429 13.68 3.89 -10.30
C ARG A 429 14.77 3.08 -10.97
N GLY A 430 14.38 1.98 -11.58
CA GLY A 430 15.24 1.08 -12.34
C GLY A 430 16.05 0.10 -11.51
N PHE A 431 15.91 0.16 -10.19
CA PHE A 431 16.44 -0.84 -9.29
C PHE A 431 15.62 -2.12 -9.36
N GLY A 432 14.30 -1.97 -9.55
CA GLY A 432 13.38 -3.03 -9.95
C GLY A 432 13.64 -4.30 -9.17
N GLY A 433 13.54 -4.21 -7.83
CA GLY A 433 13.62 -5.39 -6.98
C GLY A 433 12.74 -6.49 -7.57
N GLU A 434 13.24 -7.73 -7.57
CA GLU A 434 12.39 -8.86 -7.89
C GLU A 434 11.19 -8.76 -6.95
N GLY A 435 9.97 -8.66 -7.49
CA GLY A 435 8.76 -8.41 -6.68
C GLY A 435 8.36 -9.58 -5.78
N SER A 436 9.31 -10.44 -5.43
CA SER A 436 9.19 -11.49 -4.45
C SER A 436 9.19 -10.88 -3.05
N PHE A 437 8.47 -11.54 -2.16
CA PHE A 437 8.34 -11.16 -0.75
C PHE A 437 9.57 -11.54 0.10
N SER A 438 10.47 -12.37 -0.42
CA SER A 438 11.73 -12.71 0.25
C SER A 438 12.83 -11.69 0.02
N ASP A 439 12.68 -10.79 -0.96
CA ASP A 439 13.70 -9.79 -1.28
C ASP A 439 13.54 -8.56 -0.38
N PRO A 440 14.56 -8.17 0.39
CA PRO A 440 14.47 -6.99 1.25
C PRO A 440 14.21 -5.73 0.42
N PRO A 441 13.48 -4.74 0.95
CA PRO A 441 13.27 -3.48 0.27
C PRO A 441 14.61 -2.80 -0.03
N LEU A 442 14.65 -2.08 -1.16
CA LEU A 442 15.85 -1.38 -1.62
C LEU A 442 16.42 -0.46 -0.53
N GLU A 443 17.65 -0.73 -0.10
CA GLU A 443 18.31 0.06 0.94
C GLU A 443 18.63 1.49 0.46
N VAL A 444 18.37 2.48 1.32
CA VAL A 444 18.70 3.89 1.11
C VAL A 444 19.80 4.36 2.07
N ASP A 445 20.92 4.81 1.51
CA ASP A 445 22.04 5.41 2.24
C ASP A 445 22.00 6.94 2.13
N TRP A 446 21.79 7.64 3.25
CA TRP A 446 21.77 9.10 3.29
C TRP A 446 23.12 9.74 3.61
N TRP A 447 23.35 10.94 3.09
CA TRP A 447 24.42 11.85 3.51
C TRP A 447 23.96 13.32 3.53
N ILE A 448 24.69 14.12 4.31
CA ILE A 448 24.48 15.57 4.44
C ILE A 448 25.82 16.27 4.60
N GLY A 449 26.07 17.35 3.85
CA GLY A 449 27.35 18.08 3.87
C GLY A 449 28.56 17.19 3.55
N GLY A 450 28.40 16.22 2.64
CA GLY A 450 29.42 15.21 2.31
C GLY A 450 29.66 14.13 3.38
N ARG A 451 28.93 14.16 4.50
CA ARG A 451 29.03 13.16 5.58
C ARG A 451 27.92 12.12 5.46
N SER A 452 28.30 10.87 5.23
CA SER A 452 27.37 9.73 5.29
C SER A 452 26.81 9.54 6.71
N LEU A 453 25.51 9.23 6.79
CA LEU A 453 24.83 8.88 8.03
C LEU A 453 25.06 7.40 8.41
N GLY A 454 25.23 6.52 7.42
CA GLY A 454 25.43 5.09 7.60
C GLY A 454 24.28 4.44 8.37
N THR A 455 24.57 3.85 9.53
CA THR A 455 23.57 3.24 10.41
C THR A 455 22.87 4.22 11.36
N LEU A 456 23.20 5.52 11.32
CA LEU A 456 22.49 6.53 12.12
C LEU A 456 21.05 6.67 11.61
N ARG A 457 20.07 6.45 12.48
CA ARG A 457 18.64 6.64 12.19
C ARG A 457 18.02 7.86 12.84
N ALA A 458 18.56 8.30 13.97
CA ALA A 458 18.23 9.59 14.56
C ALA A 458 19.40 10.13 15.40
N GLY A 459 19.58 11.45 15.43
CA GLY A 459 20.54 12.12 16.33
C GLY A 459 21.31 13.28 15.71
N PRO A 460 22.29 13.85 16.44
CA PRO A 460 23.05 15.01 15.99
C PRO A 460 24.10 14.65 14.94
N VAL A 461 24.13 15.42 13.86
CA VAL A 461 25.11 15.33 12.78
C VAL A 461 25.82 16.67 12.65
N ARG A 462 27.16 16.65 12.69
CA ARG A 462 27.96 17.82 12.35
C ARG A 462 28.04 17.95 10.83
N VAL A 463 27.50 19.04 10.31
CA VAL A 463 27.60 19.48 8.91
C VAL A 463 28.61 20.62 8.80
N THR A 464 29.15 20.83 7.60
CA THR A 464 30.11 21.89 7.33
C THR A 464 29.76 22.55 5.99
N ASN A 465 29.57 23.87 6.02
CA ASN A 465 29.32 24.68 4.84
C ASN A 465 30.56 24.76 3.94
N SER A 466 30.38 25.22 2.70
CA SER A 466 31.48 25.36 1.74
C SER A 466 32.59 26.36 2.16
N ASP A 467 32.31 27.25 3.12
CA ASP A 467 33.28 28.19 3.71
C ASP A 467 34.05 27.62 4.92
N GLY A 468 33.73 26.39 5.34
CA GLY A 468 34.33 25.72 6.51
C GLY A 468 33.65 26.00 7.85
N THR A 469 32.60 26.83 7.90
CA THR A 469 31.77 26.96 9.10
C THR A 469 31.00 25.65 9.35
N ALA A 470 30.85 25.27 10.62
CA ALA A 470 30.30 23.98 10.99
C ALA A 470 29.17 24.11 12.01
N HIS A 471 28.07 23.41 11.73
CA HIS A 471 26.82 23.43 12.48
C HIS A 471 26.48 22.02 12.95
N ILE A 472 25.67 21.92 14.00
CA ILE A 472 24.99 20.68 14.36
C ILE A 472 23.55 20.77 13.83
N VAL A 473 23.12 19.70 13.17
CA VAL A 473 21.71 19.48 12.83
C VAL A 473 21.25 18.18 13.48
N MET A 474 19.99 18.11 13.89
CA MET A 474 19.37 16.85 14.23
C MET A 474 18.86 16.20 12.95
N VAL A 475 19.02 14.88 12.82
CA VAL A 475 18.44 14.12 11.71
C VAL A 475 17.52 13.02 12.22
N SER A 476 16.54 12.64 11.40
CA SER A 476 15.73 11.43 11.55
C SER A 476 15.51 10.78 10.19
N VAL A 477 15.68 9.47 10.08
CA VAL A 477 15.61 8.70 8.83
C VAL A 477 14.44 7.71 8.88
N ASP A 478 13.57 7.77 7.88
CA ASP A 478 12.54 6.77 7.58
C ASP A 478 12.96 6.00 6.33
N ASP A 479 13.62 4.85 6.53
CA ASP A 479 14.13 4.00 5.45
C ASP A 479 12.98 3.50 4.54
N LEU A 480 11.82 3.17 5.12
CA LEU A 480 10.68 2.59 4.38
C LEU A 480 10.09 3.60 3.39
N ARG A 481 10.01 4.87 3.80
CA ARG A 481 9.51 5.95 2.95
C ARG A 481 10.58 6.62 2.10
N GLY A 482 11.85 6.25 2.29
CA GLY A 482 12.98 6.99 1.74
C GLY A 482 12.92 8.46 2.15
N ARG A 483 12.75 8.77 3.45
CA ARG A 483 12.72 10.17 3.94
C ARG A 483 13.83 10.46 4.95
N LEU A 484 14.29 11.71 4.93
CA LEU A 484 15.24 12.29 5.87
C LEU A 484 14.69 13.63 6.37
N SER A 485 14.30 13.69 7.63
CA SER A 485 14.03 14.95 8.34
C SER A 485 15.34 15.53 8.88
N VAL A 486 15.49 16.84 8.80
CA VAL A 486 16.63 17.60 9.31
C VAL A 486 16.13 18.84 10.06
N ASP A 487 16.53 18.99 11.32
CA ASP A 487 16.28 20.18 12.13
C ASP A 487 17.60 20.95 12.35
N ALA A 488 17.62 22.23 12.01
CA ALA A 488 18.74 23.13 12.26
C ALA A 488 18.51 23.97 13.54
N GLU A 489 19.53 24.09 14.37
CA GLU A 489 19.49 24.90 15.60
C GLU A 489 19.28 26.40 15.30
N SER A 490 18.42 27.07 16.08
CA SER A 490 18.21 28.53 16.10
C SER A 490 19.47 29.33 15.80
N GLY A 491 19.45 30.11 14.72
CA GLY A 491 20.61 30.94 14.32
C GLY A 491 21.53 30.32 13.29
N SER A 492 21.34 29.04 12.92
CA SER A 492 22.24 28.33 12.01
C SER A 492 22.06 28.73 10.55
N VAL A 493 23.07 29.38 9.98
CA VAL A 493 23.17 29.60 8.53
C VAL A 493 23.79 28.35 7.89
N ILE A 494 22.99 27.56 7.18
CA ILE A 494 23.44 26.30 6.58
C ILE A 494 23.17 26.35 5.08
N ASP A 495 24.16 25.98 4.27
CA ASP A 495 23.98 25.74 2.84
C ASP A 495 24.82 24.54 2.40
N VAL A 496 24.20 23.35 2.45
CA VAL A 496 24.87 22.06 2.21
C VAL A 496 24.07 21.16 1.27
N GLU A 497 24.76 20.26 0.59
CA GLU A 497 24.13 19.18 -0.16
C GLU A 497 23.56 18.11 0.78
N VAL A 498 22.34 17.67 0.51
CA VAL A 498 21.70 16.49 1.10
C VAL A 498 21.50 15.48 -0.02
N GLY A 499 21.82 14.21 0.18
CA GLY A 499 21.62 13.21 -0.86
C GLY A 499 21.42 11.79 -0.35
N ALA A 500 20.94 10.96 -1.26
CA ALA A 500 20.57 9.58 -1.00
C ALA A 500 21.13 8.67 -2.11
N ARG A 501 21.53 7.46 -1.71
CA ARG A 501 22.11 6.42 -2.57
C ARG A 501 21.27 5.17 -2.47
N ALA A 502 20.93 4.60 -3.61
CA ALA A 502 20.41 3.24 -3.73
C ALA A 502 21.49 2.33 -4.31
N ARG A 503 21.40 1.03 -3.99
CA ARG A 503 22.32 -0.01 -4.47
C ARG A 503 21.56 -1.27 -4.87
N SER A 504 21.81 -1.76 -6.08
CA SER A 504 21.48 -3.12 -6.48
C SER A 504 22.71 -4.03 -6.40
N ALA A 505 22.56 -5.31 -6.72
CA ALA A 505 23.70 -6.21 -6.88
C ALA A 505 24.62 -5.85 -8.08
N ALA A 506 24.12 -5.05 -9.05
CA ALA A 506 24.82 -4.71 -10.28
C ALA A 506 25.37 -3.27 -10.30
N SER A 507 24.68 -2.33 -9.65
CA SER A 507 24.94 -0.90 -9.78
C SER A 507 24.51 -0.08 -8.56
N VAL A 508 24.84 1.22 -8.61
CA VAL A 508 24.61 2.20 -7.54
C VAL A 508 24.23 3.52 -8.21
N ALA A 509 23.13 4.13 -7.79
CA ALA A 509 22.74 5.47 -8.23
C ALA A 509 22.61 6.43 -7.03
N TYR A 510 22.73 7.72 -7.35
CA TYR A 510 22.80 8.82 -6.39
C TYR A 510 21.86 9.93 -6.83
N GLY A 511 21.16 10.53 -5.86
CA GLY A 511 20.40 11.77 -6.04
C GLY A 511 20.75 12.76 -4.94
N SER A 512 20.60 14.06 -5.21
CA SER A 512 20.82 15.10 -4.21
C SER A 512 19.95 16.34 -4.40
N ALA A 513 19.73 17.03 -3.28
CA ALA A 513 19.09 18.33 -3.13
C ALA A 513 19.98 19.24 -2.26
N ARG A 514 19.51 20.46 -1.94
CA ARG A 514 20.19 21.34 -0.98
C ARG A 514 19.34 21.54 0.26
N LEU A 515 19.99 21.54 1.41
CA LEU A 515 19.48 22.13 2.64
C LEU A 515 19.96 23.58 2.72
N THR A 516 19.01 24.50 2.84
CA THR A 516 19.27 25.92 3.07
C THR A 516 18.56 26.36 4.35
N ALA A 517 19.33 26.62 5.41
CA ALA A 517 18.85 27.26 6.63
C ALA A 517 19.36 28.71 6.64
N SER A 518 18.46 29.68 6.85
CA SER A 518 18.83 31.10 6.79
C SER A 518 19.43 31.60 8.10
N GLY A 519 19.19 30.87 9.20
CA GLY A 519 19.55 31.21 10.57
C GLY A 519 18.81 32.44 11.14
N SER A 520 18.22 33.30 10.31
CA SER A 520 17.50 34.47 10.77
C SER A 520 16.47 34.99 9.78
N TYR A 521 15.33 35.42 10.31
CA TYR A 521 14.30 36.16 9.61
C TYR A 521 14.37 37.63 10.02
N THR A 522 14.49 38.54 9.05
CA THR A 522 14.32 39.98 9.25
C THR A 522 13.01 40.42 8.60
N GLY A 523 12.21 41.21 9.30
CA GLY A 523 10.96 41.74 8.76
C GLY A 523 9.93 42.12 9.82
N ILE A 524 8.66 41.88 9.53
CA ILE A 524 7.54 42.05 10.48
C ILE A 524 7.22 40.69 11.07
N ARG A 525 7.04 40.60 12.38
CA ARG A 525 6.68 39.32 13.04
C ARG A 525 5.44 38.70 12.36
N PRO A 526 5.48 37.44 11.89
CA PRO A 526 4.41 36.82 11.10
C PRO A 526 3.01 36.93 11.73
N GLU A 527 2.92 36.70 13.04
CA GLU A 527 1.68 36.85 13.83
C GLU A 527 1.04 38.25 13.70
N HIS A 528 1.85 39.28 13.48
CA HIS A 528 1.44 40.69 13.41
C HIS A 528 1.02 41.14 12.00
N LEU A 529 1.32 40.37 10.94
CA LEU A 529 0.84 40.68 9.58
C LEU A 529 -0.69 40.68 9.49
N SER A 530 -1.37 39.80 10.23
CA SER A 530 -2.84 39.76 10.32
C SER A 530 -3.43 41.11 10.75
N ARG A 531 -2.82 41.76 11.75
CA ARG A 531 -3.22 43.08 12.27
C ARG A 531 -2.99 44.17 11.23
N ILE A 532 -1.91 44.09 10.45
CA ILE A 532 -1.57 45.04 9.38
C ILE A 532 -2.57 44.93 8.21
N VAL A 533 -2.86 43.71 7.75
CA VAL A 533 -3.86 43.45 6.70
C VAL A 533 -5.23 43.97 7.14
N GLN A 534 -5.62 43.75 8.40
CA GLN A 534 -6.88 44.29 8.93
C GLN A 534 -6.87 45.83 8.98
N CYS A 535 -5.79 46.44 9.43
CA CYS A 535 -5.65 47.90 9.45
C CYS A 535 -5.79 48.54 8.07
N ILE A 536 -5.20 47.90 7.05
CA ILE A 536 -5.33 48.27 5.64
C ILE A 536 -6.80 48.19 5.20
N LYS A 537 -7.50 47.10 5.50
CA LYS A 537 -8.93 46.92 5.18
C LYS A 537 -9.83 47.99 5.80
N ASP A 538 -9.56 48.36 7.05
CA ASP A 538 -10.43 49.28 7.79
C ASP A 538 -10.21 50.77 7.46
N ASN A 539 -9.06 51.14 6.87
CA ASN A 539 -8.66 52.54 6.70
C ASN A 539 -8.33 52.96 5.26
N LEU A 540 -8.20 52.01 4.33
CA LEU A 540 -7.93 52.31 2.93
C LEU A 540 -9.14 51.95 2.04
N PRO A 541 -9.65 52.90 1.22
CA PRO A 541 -10.70 52.61 0.25
C PRO A 541 -10.10 51.88 -0.97
N VAL A 542 -9.68 50.64 -0.74
CA VAL A 542 -9.10 49.76 -1.77
C VAL A 542 -10.22 49.07 -2.53
N ASP A 543 -10.19 49.21 -3.86
CA ASP A 543 -11.02 48.40 -4.75
C ASP A 543 -10.38 47.01 -4.89
N TYR A 544 -10.78 46.09 -4.00
CA TYR A 544 -10.25 44.73 -3.96
C TYR A 544 -10.56 43.91 -5.23
N GLU A 545 -11.63 44.24 -5.97
CA GLU A 545 -11.91 43.58 -7.25
C GLU A 545 -10.88 43.97 -8.32
N ARG A 546 -10.42 45.23 -8.33
CA ARG A 546 -9.35 45.68 -9.23
C ARG A 546 -8.00 45.03 -8.98
N LEU A 547 -7.66 44.74 -7.72
CA LEU A 547 -6.39 44.09 -7.39
C LEU A 547 -6.34 42.62 -7.81
N ARG A 548 -7.49 41.94 -7.96
CA ARG A 548 -7.59 40.49 -8.21
C ARG A 548 -6.84 39.61 -7.19
N LEU A 549 -6.46 40.19 -6.06
CA LEU A 549 -5.75 39.55 -4.97
C LEU A 549 -6.75 39.27 -3.86
N GLY A 550 -7.24 38.02 -3.79
CA GLY A 550 -8.05 37.58 -2.65
C GLY A 550 -7.29 37.82 -1.34
N PRO A 551 -7.97 38.25 -0.26
CA PRO A 551 -7.30 38.47 1.01
C PRO A 551 -6.72 37.14 1.51
N PRO A 552 -5.42 37.09 1.89
CA PRO A 552 -4.82 35.87 2.38
C PRO A 552 -5.48 35.42 3.69
N THR A 553 -5.72 34.12 3.84
CA THR A 553 -6.25 33.51 5.05
C THR A 553 -5.24 33.68 6.20
N PRO A 554 -5.62 34.22 7.38
CA PRO A 554 -4.70 34.39 8.51
C PRO A 554 -4.02 33.09 8.91
N VAL A 555 -2.74 33.14 9.31
CA VAL A 555 -2.07 32.00 9.94
C VAL A 555 -2.61 31.91 11.37
N ASP A 556 -3.25 30.79 11.72
CA ASP A 556 -3.69 30.53 13.09
C ASP A 556 -2.46 30.24 13.96
N GLY A 557 -2.28 31.02 15.04
CA GLY A 557 -1.08 30.94 15.87
C GLY A 557 -1.02 29.65 16.69
N GLY A 558 0.09 28.92 16.61
CA GLY A 558 0.30 27.72 17.44
C GLY A 558 1.58 26.92 17.18
N GLY A 559 2.11 26.92 15.96
CA GLY A 559 3.37 26.23 15.63
C GLY A 559 3.71 26.35 14.15
N PHE A 560 5.00 26.54 13.86
CA PHE A 560 5.64 26.72 12.54
C PHE A 560 5.05 27.80 11.62
N VAL A 561 5.93 28.63 11.04
CA VAL A 561 5.58 29.66 10.07
C VAL A 561 5.65 29.05 8.67
N ASP A 562 4.49 28.94 8.01
CA ASP A 562 4.42 28.70 6.56
C ASP A 562 4.96 29.94 5.83
N TRP A 563 6.25 29.90 5.46
CA TRP A 563 6.91 31.00 4.77
C TRP A 563 6.37 31.26 3.36
N ALA A 564 5.82 30.25 2.68
CA ALA A 564 5.21 30.46 1.36
C ALA A 564 3.97 31.35 1.48
N ARG A 565 3.12 31.08 2.47
CA ARG A 565 1.95 31.88 2.81
C ARG A 565 2.32 33.23 3.42
N HIS A 566 3.35 33.31 4.27
CA HIS A 566 3.87 34.57 4.80
C HIS A 566 4.35 35.51 3.67
N ARG A 567 5.18 35.01 2.74
CA ARG A 567 5.64 35.78 1.57
C ARG A 567 4.47 36.19 0.66
N GLN A 568 3.42 35.38 0.55
CA GLN A 568 2.18 35.76 -0.14
C GLN A 568 1.47 36.93 0.55
N MET A 569 1.44 36.96 1.89
CA MET A 569 0.89 38.09 2.66
C MET A 569 1.72 39.36 2.49
N GLU A 570 3.05 39.28 2.54
CA GLU A 570 3.94 40.42 2.31
C GLU A 570 3.79 40.98 0.89
N GLY A 571 3.77 40.12 -0.13
CA GLY A 571 3.53 40.53 -1.52
C GLY A 571 2.15 41.18 -1.72
N TRP A 572 1.11 40.68 -1.04
CA TRP A 572 -0.23 41.28 -1.02
C TRP A 572 -0.22 42.69 -0.42
N ILE A 573 0.45 42.86 0.73
CA ILE A 573 0.56 44.16 1.42
C ILE A 573 1.30 45.15 0.52
N THR A 574 2.46 44.76 -0.02
CA THR A 574 3.26 45.59 -0.94
C THR A 574 2.45 46.06 -2.14
N ALA A 575 1.84 45.14 -2.89
CA ALA A 575 1.03 45.48 -4.07
C ALA A 575 -0.17 46.38 -3.73
N THR A 576 -0.78 46.19 -2.56
CA THR A 576 -1.89 47.03 -2.08
C THR A 576 -1.41 48.43 -1.71
N LEU A 577 -0.27 48.57 -1.04
CA LEU A 577 0.27 49.86 -0.65
C LEU A 577 0.76 50.67 -1.86
N ASP A 578 1.52 50.05 -2.78
CA ASP A 578 2.03 50.71 -3.98
C ASP A 578 0.91 51.25 -4.89
N THR A 579 -0.19 50.50 -5.03
CA THR A 579 -1.38 50.95 -5.79
C THR A 579 -2.21 52.02 -5.06
N THR A 580 -2.27 51.97 -3.73
CA THR A 580 -3.11 52.88 -2.93
C THR A 580 -2.41 54.18 -2.52
N LEU A 581 -1.08 54.26 -2.61
CA LEU A 581 -0.32 55.48 -2.34
C LEU A 581 -0.43 56.56 -3.44
N GLY A 582 -1.08 56.25 -4.57
CA GLY A 582 -1.28 57.15 -5.71
C GLY A 582 -2.24 58.36 -5.49
N PRO A 583 -3.42 58.22 -4.83
CA PRO A 583 -4.39 59.32 -4.72
C PRO A 583 -4.13 60.31 -3.56
N PRO A 584 -4.72 61.53 -3.59
CA PRO A 584 -4.43 62.58 -2.62
C PRO A 584 -5.06 62.38 -1.23
N THR A 585 -5.99 61.44 -1.07
CA THR A 585 -6.99 61.39 0.03
C THR A 585 -6.45 61.04 1.42
N LEU A 586 -5.23 60.51 1.53
CA LEU A 586 -4.59 60.25 2.82
C LEU A 586 -3.96 61.50 3.43
N GLY A 587 -4.31 61.78 4.69
CA GLY A 587 -3.63 62.81 5.49
C GLY A 587 -2.14 62.53 5.64
N ALA A 588 -1.32 63.58 5.76
CA ALA A 588 0.14 63.48 5.72
C ALA A 588 0.73 62.46 6.72
N THR A 589 0.17 62.37 7.93
CA THR A 589 0.58 61.40 8.96
C THR A 589 0.29 59.96 8.53
N ALA A 590 -0.92 59.69 8.01
CA ALA A 590 -1.32 58.36 7.54
C ALA A 590 -0.50 57.93 6.30
N ARG A 591 -0.28 58.84 5.34
CA ARG A 591 0.61 58.59 4.19
C ARG A 591 2.04 58.28 4.64
N SER A 592 2.57 59.04 5.60
CA SER A 592 3.93 58.82 6.14
C SER A 592 4.07 57.49 6.89
N ALA A 593 3.03 57.08 7.63
CA ALA A 593 2.99 55.79 8.30
C ALA A 593 2.91 54.63 7.30
N LEU A 594 2.04 54.72 6.29
CA LEU A 594 1.91 53.70 5.24
C LEU A 594 3.17 53.59 4.39
N GLN A 595 3.81 54.71 4.03
CA GLN A 595 5.12 54.73 3.37
C GLN A 595 6.26 54.18 4.23
N ARG A 596 6.09 54.12 5.56
CA ARG A 596 7.04 53.47 6.47
C ARG A 596 6.83 51.96 6.44
N MET A 597 5.59 51.52 6.68
CA MET A 597 5.16 50.11 6.56
C MET A 597 5.53 49.51 5.19
N THR A 598 5.34 50.25 4.09
CA THR A 598 5.70 49.80 2.72
C THR A 598 7.20 49.50 2.60
N ARG A 599 8.06 50.29 3.26
CA ARG A 599 9.51 50.09 3.28
C ARG A 599 9.91 48.94 4.21
N GLU A 600 9.28 48.84 5.38
CA GLU A 600 9.49 47.74 6.34
C GLU A 600 9.10 46.37 5.74
N VAL A 601 8.08 46.30 4.87
CA VAL A 601 7.73 45.08 4.11
C VAL A 601 8.69 44.85 2.93
N HIS A 602 9.13 45.91 2.24
CA HIS A 602 9.99 45.78 1.05
C HIS A 602 11.40 45.25 1.31
N VAL A 603 11.96 45.46 2.51
CA VAL A 603 13.29 44.94 2.89
C VAL A 603 13.36 43.41 2.68
N ASN A 604 12.26 42.71 2.97
CA ASN A 604 12.20 41.24 2.99
C ASN A 604 12.16 40.64 1.57
N ALA A 605 11.72 41.41 0.57
CA ALA A 605 11.54 40.94 -0.80
C ALA A 605 12.85 40.87 -1.62
N VAL A 606 13.94 41.50 -1.16
CA VAL A 606 15.18 41.67 -1.93
C VAL A 606 16.26 40.64 -1.55
N ASP A 607 16.33 40.21 -0.29
CA ASP A 607 17.33 39.25 0.20
C ASP A 607 16.91 37.77 0.04
N GLY A 608 15.68 37.50 -0.40
CA GLY A 608 15.14 36.15 -0.61
C GLY A 608 15.74 35.38 -1.79
N ARG A 609 17.01 34.94 -1.69
CA ARG A 609 17.65 34.03 -2.66
C ARG A 609 17.34 32.55 -2.39
N ILE A 610 16.13 32.13 -2.72
CA ILE A 610 15.81 30.72 -3.03
C ILE A 610 15.10 30.71 -4.40
N PRO A 611 15.48 29.85 -5.35
CA PRO A 611 14.95 29.89 -6.71
C PRO A 611 13.44 29.62 -6.73
N ALA A 612 12.71 30.33 -7.60
CA ALA A 612 11.28 30.13 -7.80
C ALA A 612 10.99 28.67 -8.19
N VAL A 613 10.17 27.98 -7.40
CA VAL A 613 9.64 26.65 -7.73
C VAL A 613 8.97 26.72 -9.09
N GLY A 614 9.50 25.93 -10.03
CA GLY A 614 9.20 26.06 -11.45
C GLY A 614 7.80 25.61 -11.84
N THR A 615 6.81 26.50 -11.72
CA THR A 615 5.54 26.32 -12.42
C THR A 615 5.79 26.48 -13.92
N GLN A 616 5.98 25.36 -14.64
CA GLN A 616 6.09 25.34 -16.10
C GLN A 616 4.79 25.81 -16.77
N ARG A 617 4.62 27.13 -16.92
CA ARG A 617 3.71 27.69 -17.92
C ARG A 617 4.35 27.58 -19.29
N ARG A 618 4.16 26.43 -19.95
CA ARG A 618 4.40 26.32 -21.39
C ARG A 618 3.44 27.26 -22.14
N ALA A 619 3.99 28.30 -22.74
CA ALA A 619 3.39 28.98 -23.90
C ALA A 619 4.19 28.56 -25.15
N PRO A 620 3.55 28.29 -26.30
CA PRO A 620 4.25 27.83 -27.48
C PRO A 620 4.80 29.03 -28.28
N GLU A 621 6.10 29.03 -28.59
CA GLU A 621 6.65 29.95 -29.59
C GLU A 621 7.29 29.21 -30.76
N VAL A 622 6.88 29.62 -31.96
CA VAL A 622 7.22 29.02 -33.24
C VAL A 622 8.25 29.90 -33.93
N VAL A 623 9.50 29.43 -34.08
CA VAL A 623 10.43 29.98 -35.08
C VAL A 623 11.17 28.85 -35.80
N ARG A 624 11.35 29.05 -37.12
CA ARG A 624 11.89 28.09 -38.11
C ARG A 624 13.21 28.63 -38.68
N ARG A 625 14.13 27.71 -39.06
CA ARG A 625 15.39 27.90 -39.84
C ARG A 625 16.57 28.56 -39.07
N GLY A 626 17.82 28.16 -39.29
CA GLY A 626 18.36 27.03 -40.08
C GLY A 626 19.88 27.14 -40.36
N LEU A 627 20.46 26.08 -40.99
CA LEU A 627 21.87 25.92 -41.47
C LEU A 627 22.91 25.65 -40.33
N ALA A 628 23.61 24.49 -40.30
CA ALA A 628 24.77 24.04 -41.10
C ALA A 628 26.08 24.80 -40.71
N GLU A 629 27.28 24.22 -40.54
CA GLU A 629 27.90 22.91 -40.88
C GLU A 629 28.71 22.40 -39.63
N GLY A 630 29.10 21.13 -39.43
CA GLY A 630 30.16 20.42 -40.14
C GLY A 630 31.49 20.37 -39.37
N SER A 631 31.83 19.24 -38.70
CA SER A 631 33.19 18.90 -38.23
C SER A 631 33.31 17.40 -37.91
N ARG A 632 34.50 16.82 -38.10
CA ARG A 632 34.78 15.36 -38.10
C ARG A 632 35.99 15.01 -37.22
N ILE A 633 35.90 13.88 -36.50
CA ILE A 633 37.01 12.90 -36.22
C ILE A 633 38.09 13.39 -35.21
N PRO A 634 38.81 12.52 -34.43
CA PRO A 634 38.93 11.06 -34.53
C PRO A 634 38.61 10.20 -33.30
N THR A 635 38.41 8.92 -33.62
CA THR A 635 38.51 7.70 -32.80
C THR A 635 39.83 7.56 -32.03
N ALA A 636 39.79 6.92 -30.85
CA ALA A 636 40.94 6.24 -30.25
C ALA A 636 40.57 4.79 -29.94
N VAL A 637 41.41 3.85 -30.39
CA VAL A 637 41.27 2.39 -30.18
C VAL A 637 42.20 1.97 -29.05
N PHE A 638 41.74 1.09 -28.16
CA PHE A 638 42.63 0.32 -27.28
C PHE A 638 42.30 -1.16 -27.34
N GLU A 639 43.19 -1.92 -27.97
CA GLU A 639 43.27 -3.37 -27.82
C GLU A 639 44.09 -3.72 -26.57
N THR A 640 43.62 -4.66 -25.75
CA THR A 640 44.49 -5.41 -24.82
C THR A 640 44.08 -6.89 -24.74
N LYS A 641 44.77 -7.69 -25.57
CA LYS A 641 45.28 -9.06 -25.31
C LYS A 641 44.51 -9.94 -24.31
N ARG A 642 43.82 -10.96 -24.84
CA ARG A 642 43.54 -12.21 -24.12
C ARG A 642 44.83 -13.00 -23.89
N ASN A 643 45.06 -13.47 -22.68
CA ASN A 643 45.91 -14.63 -22.38
C ASN A 643 45.07 -15.66 -21.61
N ARG A 644 44.95 -16.88 -22.13
CA ARG A 644 44.78 -18.10 -21.32
C ARG A 644 46.16 -18.61 -20.90
N PRO A 645 46.24 -19.45 -19.87
CA PRO A 645 46.45 -20.87 -20.18
C PRO A 645 45.48 -21.80 -19.45
N ASP A 646 45.51 -23.06 -19.87
CA ASP A 646 44.56 -24.13 -19.53
C ASP A 646 44.93 -24.88 -18.23
N SER A 647 43.95 -25.57 -17.63
CA SER A 647 44.21 -26.71 -16.74
C SER A 647 43.08 -27.75 -16.76
N GLU A 648 43.42 -28.93 -17.27
CA GLU A 648 42.63 -30.18 -17.38
C GLU A 648 43.01 -31.13 -16.19
N ILE A 649 42.33 -32.22 -15.81
CA ILE A 649 41.28 -32.98 -16.53
C ILE A 649 39.98 -33.23 -15.71
N PRO A 650 39.78 -34.27 -14.84
CA PRO A 650 38.52 -35.02 -14.96
C PRO A 650 37.71 -35.36 -13.68
N GLY A 651 36.38 -35.32 -13.83
CA GLY A 651 35.60 -36.56 -13.93
C GLY A 651 34.78 -37.08 -12.73
N ARG A 652 33.58 -37.63 -13.08
CA ARG A 652 32.72 -38.57 -12.32
C ARG A 652 32.12 -38.03 -10.99
N THR A 653 30.87 -38.34 -10.59
CA THR A 653 29.89 -39.35 -11.06
C THR A 653 28.48 -38.92 -10.63
N SER A 654 27.43 -39.27 -11.39
CA SER A 654 26.06 -39.37 -10.86
C SER A 654 25.88 -40.67 -10.07
N PRO A 655 25.00 -40.68 -9.06
CA PRO A 655 23.85 -41.59 -9.10
C PRO A 655 22.53 -40.88 -8.71
N THR A 656 21.40 -41.07 -9.42
CA THR A 656 20.41 -42.16 -9.29
C THR A 656 19.65 -42.24 -7.95
N SER A 657 18.38 -41.83 -7.98
CA SER A 657 17.16 -42.36 -7.30
C SER A 657 17.24 -43.20 -6.01
N LEU A 658 16.42 -42.79 -5.02
CA LEU A 658 15.57 -43.56 -4.09
C LEU A 658 14.56 -42.51 -3.54
N LEU A 659 13.22 -42.61 -3.56
CA LEU A 659 12.23 -43.62 -3.12
C LEU A 659 12.20 -43.86 -1.60
N GLU A 660 10.98 -43.71 -1.03
CA GLU A 660 10.57 -43.90 0.38
C GLU A 660 11.09 -42.81 1.34
N GLU A 661 10.30 -42.20 2.24
CA GLU A 661 8.90 -42.42 2.68
C GLU A 661 7.95 -41.24 2.36
#